data_AF-A0A6F9DIH1-F1
#
_entry.id   AF-A0A6F9DIH1-F1
#
_cell.length_a   1.000
_cell.length_b   1.000
_cell.length_c   1.000
_cell.angle_alpha   90.00
_cell.angle_beta   90.00
_cell.angle_gamma   90.00
#
_symmetry.space_group_name_H-M   'P 1'
#
loop_
_entity.id
_entity.type
_entity.pdbx_description
1 polymer ?
#
loop_
_entity_poly.entity_id
_entity_poly.type
_entity_poly.pdbx_seq_one_letter_code
_entity_poly.pdbx_strand_id
1 'polypeptide(L)'
;MTIVIHHRRRLMMEEVICMTMEMRFILLRMDLEEKRITTKITTFFTIATNSRDDSVYIIEVTSNLGADGEGTFQNFSGSLSLNGLFLEFQGIQVFGADDPSVCEVYFYIHTERRSGGIFEFESPRQDRQFIRSTAKVRNHLGSGMLGYVLLSTEPDREITQEELNATMLNVLQLVSVETIEMPSNVTITNTTISAFNTTYIPVRILANATRVFQERLRSANLERHIQNFYSYRYDDRNPQTMISDGGNDMYDDGNMVYFIVDNVTTLVNYSQIYEGPGYTFSTLPNHPFIAFFTLANFDDDKVYTIEVRSNLGADGSGTFHNFFGSLSHNGFILKFKGVQVYGAGDASVCEVYFYIVQQGPNEGTFEFESPRTDREYIRSIASVRNHTNSGMLGYILLSTEPDRKITKGELNATMLNVLQLVSMDVLGTYSPMPSPEVSTNTTTTTETTDPKLTKPSPSSGIVDTALRAISSNSESILSHIPGFYPYKYDGTSYNIRDGGQDMYDTGNIVKFSSDGTSFTRPINYNTTNVTDTHEIGIFAGHPFTTLAWIKDVGSGSKPGDFRFDVSGHAGADGSGGWEQFNNSIYDGSTEIRYHVAQLHGASDPSICEVYFVITDQRWGPTGHYEFDYPSIDSSRDRLQTSVRISGTVRNMFFGYTLFSDETWKVSQTQVAEALNEMMLVIVGAVEPLLVQPTTQSAADELFLSSCTAKVAVNSIFRCDAIFSKQAKRFKGPDSCRSVLDQLFRCVSFQTYQCYQGWKENYFDTLVPSNFNSEVIISYLRNLPNARKDDKNNLVDTFCHHAANKLDFPFELPYLADLCYPGVVDDLVEEAGKFMYIYLWSRNATDVCPAFQTLRSWFVNTTRNRCSFDFSGRFQARQTRQYLNRLVQLVIAAVDEMQSSICTSEYIIPAPKTFGYGSCLLMQNISETLCQVI
;
A
#
# COMPACT_ATOMS: atom_id res chain seq x y z
N MET A 1 -0.62 23.25 36.26
CA MET A 1 0.16 22.14 36.83
C MET A 1 1.62 22.36 36.50
N THR A 2 2.52 22.15 37.46
CA THR A 2 3.98 22.21 37.26
C THR A 2 4.57 20.89 37.74
N ILE A 3 5.31 20.20 36.88
CA ILE A 3 6.01 18.95 37.21
C ILE A 3 7.50 19.28 37.32
N VAL A 4 8.12 18.93 38.45
CA VAL A 4 9.54 19.12 38.71
C VAL A 4 10.16 17.76 39.03
N ILE A 5 11.24 17.42 38.32
CA ILE A 5 11.94 16.15 38.49
C ILE A 5 13.29 16.44 39.14
N HIS A 6 13.55 15.80 40.28
CA HIS A 6 14.85 15.88 40.94
C HIS A 6 15.52 14.51 40.98
N HIS A 7 16.76 14.46 40.48
CA HIS A 7 17.69 13.36 40.72
C HIS A 7 18.74 13.83 41.72
N ARG A 8 18.92 13.10 42.83
CA ARG A 8 19.87 13.48 43.89
C ARG A 8 20.85 12.34 44.16
N ARG A 9 22.10 12.49 43.68
CA ARG A 9 23.21 11.55 43.93
C ARG A 9 24.18 12.13 44.95
N ARG A 10 24.71 11.29 45.84
CA ARG A 10 25.69 11.67 46.87
C ARG A 10 27.10 11.42 46.34
N LEU A 11 27.68 12.41 45.65
CA LEU A 11 28.92 12.24 44.88
C LEU A 11 30.16 11.94 45.74
N MET A 12 30.89 10.89 45.35
CA MET A 12 32.34 10.77 45.50
C MET A 12 32.95 10.31 44.18
N MET A 13 33.81 11.16 43.59
CA MET A 13 34.54 11.00 42.31
C MET A 13 33.70 10.94 41.01
N GLU A 14 34.37 11.29 39.91
CA GLU A 14 33.78 11.68 38.63
C GLU A 14 33.81 10.52 37.62
N GLU A 15 32.63 10.07 37.18
CA GLU A 15 32.43 9.47 35.86
C GLU A 15 31.24 10.15 35.19
N VAL A 16 31.40 10.53 33.92
CA VAL A 16 30.33 11.13 33.10
C VAL A 16 29.50 10.02 32.49
N ILE A 17 28.27 9.86 32.98
CA ILE A 17 27.28 8.94 32.43
C ILE A 17 26.27 9.75 31.61
N CYS A 18 26.17 9.47 30.30
CA CYS A 18 25.09 10.01 29.48
C CYS A 18 23.76 9.38 29.91
N MET A 19 22.77 10.22 30.19
CA MET A 19 21.43 9.81 30.60
C MET A 19 20.43 10.35 29.58
N THR A 20 19.71 9.48 28.91
CA THR A 20 18.68 9.85 27.93
C THR A 20 17.35 10.00 28.65
N MET A 21 16.73 11.18 28.55
CA MET A 21 15.41 11.44 29.13
C MET A 21 14.41 11.69 27.99
N GLU A 22 13.47 10.77 27.80
CA GLU A 22 12.39 10.91 26.82
C GLU A 22 11.11 11.29 27.57
N MET A 23 10.43 12.34 27.10
CA MET A 23 9.11 12.75 27.62
C MET A 23 8.06 12.50 26.55
N ARG A 24 7.10 11.63 26.85
CA ARG A 24 5.92 11.38 26.00
C ARG A 24 4.67 11.92 26.69
N PHE A 25 3.88 12.68 25.93
CA PHE A 25 2.54 13.13 26.32
C PHE A 25 1.54 12.27 25.55
N ILE A 26 0.76 11.45 26.24
CA ILE A 26 -0.26 10.60 25.61
C ILE A 26 -1.63 11.03 26.13
N LEU A 27 -2.50 11.49 25.23
CA LEU A 27 -3.85 11.92 25.53
C LEU A 27 -4.81 10.74 25.30
N LEU A 28 -5.08 9.95 26.34
CA LEU A 28 -5.96 8.79 26.27
C LEU A 28 -7.37 9.15 26.70
N ARG A 29 -8.32 9.20 25.77
CA ARG A 29 -9.75 9.26 26.10
C ARG A 29 -10.28 7.84 26.29
N MET A 30 -10.62 7.47 27.53
CA MET A 30 -11.16 6.16 27.88
C MET A 30 -12.65 6.27 28.19
N ASP A 31 -13.51 6.12 27.18
CA ASP A 31 -14.95 5.97 27.39
C ASP A 31 -15.25 4.54 27.88
N LEU A 32 -15.13 4.32 29.21
CA LEU A 32 -15.67 3.12 29.86
C LEU A 32 -17.20 3.16 29.75
N GLU A 33 -17.81 2.15 29.13
CA GLU A 33 -19.25 2.11 28.88
C GLU A 33 -20.05 2.34 30.19
N GLU A 34 -21.09 3.18 30.09
CA GLU A 34 -21.91 3.74 31.17
C GLU A 34 -21.25 4.72 32.16
N LYS A 35 -19.93 4.93 32.20
CA LYS A 35 -19.30 5.79 33.22
C LYS A 35 -18.24 6.76 32.69
N ARG A 36 -18.64 8.02 32.50
CA ARG A 36 -17.80 9.16 32.06
C ARG A 36 -16.63 9.46 33.02
N ILE A 37 -15.49 8.81 32.83
CA ILE A 37 -14.19 9.19 33.40
C ILE A 37 -13.36 9.75 32.26
N THR A 38 -12.95 11.01 32.37
CA THR A 38 -12.10 11.66 31.37
C THR A 38 -10.66 11.69 31.87
N THR A 39 -9.87 10.67 31.53
CA THR A 39 -8.41 10.76 31.63
C THR A 39 -7.94 11.89 30.71
N LYS A 40 -7.26 12.90 31.27
CA LYS A 40 -6.89 14.11 30.50
C LYS A 40 -5.41 14.27 30.26
N ILE A 41 -4.54 13.79 31.15
CA ILE A 41 -3.09 13.89 30.98
C ILE A 41 -2.43 12.63 31.55
N THR A 42 -1.74 11.88 30.71
CA THR A 42 -0.85 10.79 31.13
C THR A 42 0.57 11.16 30.72
N THR A 43 1.48 11.23 31.69
CA THR A 43 2.90 11.54 31.46
C THR A 43 3.76 10.42 32.02
N PHE A 44 4.53 9.78 31.13
CA PHE A 44 5.41 8.67 31.46
C PHE A 44 6.86 9.15 31.57
N PHE A 45 7.61 8.65 32.57
CA PHE A 45 9.06 8.85 32.66
C PHE A 45 9.76 7.49 32.82
N THR A 46 10.51 7.10 31.80
CA THR A 46 11.30 5.85 31.85
C THR A 46 12.63 6.11 32.55
N ILE A 47 12.89 5.38 33.65
CA ILE A 47 14.08 5.57 34.48
C ILE A 47 14.97 4.31 34.34
N ALA A 48 15.75 4.27 33.25
CA ALA A 48 16.72 3.21 32.99
C ALA A 48 18.01 3.45 33.79
N THR A 49 18.15 2.83 34.96
CA THR A 49 19.27 3.10 35.87
C THR A 49 20.11 1.86 36.15
N ASN A 50 21.34 1.86 35.64
CA ASN A 50 22.31 0.79 35.90
C ASN A 50 23.23 1.09 37.11
N SER A 51 22.80 2.01 38.00
CA SER A 51 23.60 2.48 39.14
C SER A 51 23.31 1.69 40.42
N ARG A 52 24.33 1.07 41.02
CA ARG A 52 24.28 0.44 42.35
C ARG A 52 24.33 1.43 43.53
N ASP A 53 24.12 2.72 43.27
CA ASP A 53 24.26 3.79 44.27
C ASP A 53 22.90 4.18 44.89
N ASP A 54 22.95 4.87 46.04
CA ASP A 54 21.82 5.50 46.76
C ASP A 54 21.15 6.63 45.92
N SER A 55 20.65 6.31 44.74
CA SER A 55 19.97 7.21 43.82
C SER A 55 18.52 7.39 44.27
N VAL A 56 18.11 8.65 44.48
CA VAL A 56 16.71 9.00 44.77
C VAL A 56 16.14 9.78 43.59
N TYR A 57 15.09 9.22 43.00
CA TYR A 57 14.29 9.85 41.96
C TYR A 57 13.04 10.43 42.60
N ILE A 58 12.78 11.71 42.33
CA ILE A 58 11.67 12.46 42.91
C ILE A 58 10.88 13.09 41.76
N ILE A 59 9.60 12.71 41.63
CA ILE A 59 8.62 13.51 40.90
C ILE A 59 7.86 14.33 41.92
N GLU A 60 7.93 15.64 41.76
CA GLU A 60 7.15 16.60 42.51
C GLU A 60 6.16 17.27 41.55
N VAL A 61 4.87 17.15 41.80
CA VAL A 61 3.85 17.92 41.08
C VAL A 61 3.27 18.95 42.02
N THR A 62 3.24 20.18 41.54
CA THR A 62 2.44 21.24 42.14
C THR A 62 1.25 21.51 41.23
N SER A 63 0.06 21.17 41.71
CA SER A 63 -1.20 21.39 41.01
C SER A 63 -2.12 22.29 41.84
N ASN A 64 -2.91 23.09 41.15
CA ASN A 64 -4.13 23.66 41.68
C ASN A 64 -5.24 22.80 41.02
N LEU A 65 -5.94 21.99 41.80
CA LEU A 65 -6.89 20.98 41.28
C LEU A 65 -8.30 21.54 41.06
N GLY A 66 -8.43 22.83 40.73
CA GLY A 66 -9.71 23.49 40.43
C GLY A 66 -10.43 23.95 41.69
N ALA A 67 -10.56 23.05 42.67
CA ALA A 67 -11.01 23.32 44.03
C ALA A 67 -10.46 24.66 44.56
N ASP A 68 -11.37 25.62 44.76
CA ASP A 68 -11.12 26.99 45.24
C ASP A 68 -10.65 27.10 46.70
N GLY A 69 -10.45 25.94 47.33
CA GLY A 69 -10.19 25.74 48.75
C GLY A 69 -11.19 24.77 49.38
N GLU A 70 -12.32 24.51 48.73
CA GLU A 70 -13.36 23.58 49.19
C GLU A 70 -13.27 22.21 48.47
N GLY A 71 -13.72 21.14 49.12
CA GLY A 71 -13.60 19.76 48.61
C GLY A 71 -13.09 18.74 49.64
N THR A 72 -13.50 17.49 49.46
CA THR A 72 -13.05 16.33 50.25
C THR A 72 -11.83 15.69 49.59
N PHE A 73 -10.81 15.41 50.41
CA PHE A 73 -9.56 14.78 49.98
C PHE A 73 -9.55 13.29 50.35
N GLN A 74 -9.22 12.43 49.40
CA GLN A 74 -9.13 10.99 49.60
C GLN A 74 -7.85 10.43 49.00
N ASN A 75 -7.07 9.73 49.81
CA ASN A 75 -5.85 9.04 49.37
C ASN A 75 -6.18 7.60 48.96
N PHE A 76 -5.58 7.15 47.87
CA PHE A 76 -5.68 5.80 47.35
C PHE A 76 -4.28 5.19 47.26
N SER A 77 -4.20 3.87 47.43
CA SER A 77 -3.00 3.12 47.11
C SER A 77 -3.35 1.71 46.68
N GLY A 78 -2.51 1.11 45.85
CA GLY A 78 -2.72 -0.23 45.36
C GLY A 78 -1.49 -0.80 44.68
N SER A 79 -1.51 -2.10 44.44
CA SER A 79 -0.55 -2.75 43.56
C SER A 79 -1.24 -3.76 42.67
N LEU A 80 -0.76 -3.84 41.42
CA LEU A 80 -1.25 -4.71 40.37
C LEU A 80 -0.07 -5.48 39.79
N SER A 81 -0.31 -6.66 39.24
CA SER A 81 0.71 -7.44 38.55
C SER A 81 0.15 -8.09 37.30
N LEU A 82 0.85 -7.95 36.19
CA LEU A 82 0.50 -8.53 34.90
C LEU A 82 1.78 -8.97 34.20
N ASN A 83 1.83 -10.22 33.74
CA ASN A 83 2.93 -10.78 32.93
C ASN A 83 4.36 -10.54 33.50
N GLY A 84 4.48 -10.54 34.84
CA GLY A 84 5.76 -10.31 35.53
C GLY A 84 6.11 -8.85 35.81
N LEU A 85 5.37 -7.90 35.22
CA LEU A 85 5.43 -6.49 35.62
C LEU A 85 4.57 -6.28 36.88
N PHE A 86 5.12 -5.53 37.83
CA PHE A 86 4.47 -5.09 39.05
C PHE A 86 4.30 -3.58 38.98
N LEU A 87 3.06 -3.09 39.12
CA LEU A 87 2.73 -1.67 39.21
C LEU A 87 2.28 -1.37 40.63
N GLU A 88 3.05 -0.59 41.36
CA GLU A 88 2.64 0.01 42.63
C GLU A 88 2.18 1.44 42.39
N PHE A 89 1.06 1.87 42.96
CA PHE A 89 0.55 3.22 42.78
C PHE A 89 -0.01 3.83 44.05
N GLN A 90 0.08 5.16 44.14
CA GLN A 90 -0.56 5.97 45.16
C GLN A 90 -1.14 7.23 44.51
N GLY A 91 -2.30 7.66 44.95
CA GLY A 91 -2.96 8.83 44.39
C GLY A 91 -3.77 9.61 45.42
N ILE A 92 -4.15 10.83 45.04
CA ILE A 92 -5.05 11.67 45.82
C ILE A 92 -6.14 12.25 44.92
N GLN A 93 -7.39 12.09 45.33
CA GLN A 93 -8.54 12.75 44.72
C GLN A 93 -9.01 13.93 45.55
N VAL A 94 -9.48 14.96 44.85
CA VAL A 94 -10.36 16.00 45.37
C VAL A 94 -11.71 15.91 44.67
N PHE A 95 -12.80 15.90 45.44
CA PHE A 95 -14.19 15.83 44.97
C PHE A 95 -15.14 16.52 45.97
N GLY A 96 -16.37 16.84 45.58
CA GLY A 96 -17.35 17.48 46.48
C GLY A 96 -17.09 18.98 46.65
N ALA A 97 -16.89 19.68 45.54
CA ALA A 97 -16.49 21.09 45.48
C ALA A 97 -17.32 21.88 44.44
N ASP A 98 -18.45 21.34 43.96
CA ASP A 98 -19.22 21.78 42.78
C ASP A 98 -18.42 21.83 41.45
N ASP A 99 -17.11 21.59 41.50
CA ASP A 99 -16.18 21.47 40.36
C ASP A 99 -15.93 19.99 39.96
N PRO A 100 -15.49 19.75 38.71
CA PRO A 100 -15.09 18.42 38.23
C PRO A 100 -14.10 17.75 39.17
N SER A 101 -14.42 16.55 39.67
CA SER A 101 -13.53 15.87 40.61
C SER A 101 -12.24 15.46 39.91
N VAL A 102 -11.09 15.58 40.58
CA VAL A 102 -9.77 15.35 39.98
C VAL A 102 -8.93 14.43 40.85
N CYS A 103 -8.38 13.37 40.27
CA CYS A 103 -7.49 12.42 40.95
C CYS A 103 -6.10 12.42 40.29
N GLU A 104 -5.09 12.73 41.09
CA GLU A 104 -3.67 12.60 40.74
C GLU A 104 -3.18 11.22 41.14
N VAL A 105 -2.56 10.47 40.22
CA VAL A 105 -2.07 9.11 40.48
C VAL A 105 -0.62 9.00 40.07
N TYR A 106 0.23 8.60 41.02
CA TYR A 106 1.65 8.30 40.82
C TYR A 106 1.80 6.79 40.82
N PHE A 107 2.49 6.26 39.82
CA PHE A 107 2.69 4.81 39.71
C PHE A 107 4.12 4.47 39.34
N TYR A 108 4.57 3.31 39.82
CA TYR A 108 5.90 2.78 39.60
C TYR A 108 5.81 1.34 39.08
N ILE A 109 6.39 1.09 37.91
CA ILE A 109 6.37 -0.22 37.25
C ILE A 109 7.79 -0.82 37.27
N HIS A 110 7.91 -2.07 37.73
CA HIS A 110 9.16 -2.82 37.78
C HIS A 110 8.97 -4.31 37.48
N THR A 111 10.05 -4.99 37.06
CA THR A 111 10.02 -6.39 36.59
C THR A 111 10.33 -7.43 37.67
N GLU A 112 10.97 -7.06 38.79
CA GLU A 112 11.33 -8.00 39.85
C GLU A 112 10.56 -7.78 41.15
N ARG A 113 9.94 -8.84 41.66
CA ARG A 113 9.26 -8.91 42.98
C ARG A 113 10.23 -8.84 44.19
N ARG A 114 11.52 -8.63 43.96
CA ARG A 114 12.60 -8.61 44.96
C ARG A 114 13.58 -7.43 44.81
N SER A 115 13.34 -6.49 43.90
CA SER A 115 14.05 -5.21 43.95
C SER A 115 13.71 -4.52 45.27
N GLY A 116 14.68 -4.38 46.19
CA GLY A 116 14.51 -3.75 47.50
C GLY A 116 14.30 -2.22 47.46
N GLY A 117 13.77 -1.72 46.35
CA GLY A 117 13.44 -0.33 46.18
C GLY A 117 12.15 0.02 46.94
N ILE A 118 12.15 1.18 47.59
CA ILE A 118 11.00 1.65 48.37
C ILE A 118 10.33 2.76 47.56
N PHE A 119 9.07 2.55 47.19
CA PHE A 119 8.20 3.58 46.64
C PHE A 119 7.57 4.37 47.79
N GLU A 120 8.16 5.51 48.12
CA GLU A 120 7.67 6.41 49.16
C GLU A 120 6.86 7.54 48.52
N PHE A 121 5.57 7.61 48.86
CA PHE A 121 4.76 8.81 48.63
C PHE A 121 4.77 9.66 49.90
N GLU A 122 5.19 10.93 49.80
CA GLU A 122 4.98 11.88 50.90
C GLU A 122 3.61 12.52 50.71
N SER A 123 2.69 12.22 51.64
CA SER A 123 1.33 12.81 51.65
C SER A 123 1.40 14.32 51.47
N PRO A 124 0.55 14.90 50.59
CA PRO A 124 0.72 16.27 50.17
C PRO A 124 0.62 17.24 51.34
N ARG A 125 1.53 18.21 51.36
CA ARG A 125 1.38 19.37 52.24
C ARG A 125 0.33 20.28 51.63
N GLN A 126 -0.83 20.36 52.27
CA GLN A 126 -1.86 21.32 51.92
C GLN A 126 -1.35 22.74 52.19
N ASP A 127 -1.08 23.49 51.13
CA ASP A 127 -1.21 24.94 51.14
C ASP A 127 -2.55 25.30 50.48
N ARG A 128 -3.21 26.38 50.91
CA ARG A 128 -4.66 26.58 50.73
C ARG A 128 -5.17 26.63 49.28
N GLN A 129 -4.29 26.68 48.29
CA GLN A 129 -4.61 26.75 46.86
C GLN A 129 -3.77 25.79 45.99
N PHE A 130 -2.86 25.02 46.60
CA PHE A 130 -1.92 24.19 45.88
C PHE A 130 -1.66 22.87 46.60
N ILE A 131 -1.82 21.78 45.87
CA ILE A 131 -1.48 20.43 46.29
C ILE A 131 -0.07 20.17 45.77
N ARG A 132 0.85 19.95 46.72
CA ARG A 132 2.24 19.60 46.43
C ARG A 132 2.46 18.14 46.80
N SER A 133 2.26 17.29 45.81
CA SER A 133 2.38 15.83 45.90
C SER A 133 3.78 15.39 45.47
N THR A 134 4.40 14.48 46.22
CA THR A 134 5.78 14.05 45.95
C THR A 134 5.91 12.53 46.00
N ALA A 135 6.23 11.92 44.86
CA ALA A 135 6.54 10.50 44.75
C ALA A 135 8.06 10.29 44.66
N LYS A 136 8.59 9.38 45.47
CA LYS A 136 10.03 9.08 45.58
C LYS A 136 10.29 7.59 45.40
N VAL A 137 11.23 7.25 44.52
CA VAL A 137 11.78 5.89 44.41
C VAL A 137 13.19 5.93 44.99
N ARG A 138 13.47 5.08 45.99
CA ARG A 138 14.80 4.90 46.57
C ARG A 138 15.29 3.47 46.38
N ASN A 139 16.61 3.29 46.29
CA ASN A 139 17.31 1.99 46.39
C ASN A 139 16.83 0.92 45.39
N HIS A 140 16.41 1.34 44.19
CA HIS A 140 15.95 0.38 43.19
C HIS A 140 17.13 -0.37 42.57
N LEU A 141 16.95 -1.69 42.43
CA LEU A 141 17.86 -2.60 41.73
C LEU A 141 17.10 -3.15 40.52
N GLY A 142 17.31 -2.54 39.35
CA GLY A 142 16.63 -2.92 38.11
C GLY A 142 16.33 -1.73 37.19
N SER A 143 15.59 -2.02 36.13
CA SER A 143 14.95 -1.02 35.27
C SER A 143 13.51 -0.83 35.74
N GLY A 144 13.05 0.43 35.83
CA GLY A 144 11.66 0.73 36.17
C GLY A 144 11.15 2.02 35.54
N MET A 145 9.84 2.13 35.44
CA MET A 145 9.15 3.32 34.92
C MET A 145 8.41 4.00 36.06
N LEU A 146 8.59 5.31 36.20
CA LEU A 146 7.88 6.14 37.18
C LEU A 146 6.97 7.09 36.40
N GLY A 147 5.66 6.98 36.58
CA GLY A 147 4.68 7.71 35.79
C GLY A 147 3.65 8.46 36.64
N TYR A 148 2.92 9.34 35.95
CA TYR A 148 1.88 10.18 36.53
C TYR A 148 0.64 10.21 35.62
N VAL A 149 -0.55 10.06 36.22
CA VAL A 149 -1.85 10.16 35.54
C VAL A 149 -2.73 11.19 36.25
N LEU A 150 -3.36 12.06 35.46
CA LEU A 150 -4.44 12.93 35.91
C LEU A 150 -5.79 12.43 35.37
N LEU A 151 -6.63 11.95 36.28
CA LEU A 151 -8.01 11.54 36.02
C LEU A 151 -8.97 12.67 36.42
N SER A 152 -10.04 12.86 35.65
CA SER A 152 -11.10 13.81 35.99
C SER A 152 -12.48 13.22 35.68
N THR A 153 -13.43 13.42 36.58
CA THR A 153 -14.84 13.03 36.45
C THR A 153 -15.76 14.26 36.41
N GLU A 154 -17.05 14.03 36.20
CA GLU A 154 -18.08 15.06 36.40
C GLU A 154 -18.04 15.60 37.85
N PRO A 155 -18.59 16.80 38.11
CA PRO A 155 -18.61 17.39 39.44
C PRO A 155 -19.14 16.44 40.52
N ASP A 156 -18.51 16.54 41.70
CA ASP A 156 -18.82 15.78 42.93
C ASP A 156 -18.78 14.25 42.85
N ARG A 157 -18.46 13.67 41.69
CA ARG A 157 -18.31 12.21 41.54
C ARG A 157 -16.94 11.73 42.02
N GLU A 158 -16.93 11.07 43.18
CA GLU A 158 -15.84 10.22 43.66
C GLU A 158 -15.43 9.17 42.59
N ILE A 159 -14.12 9.00 42.38
CA ILE A 159 -13.54 7.94 41.55
C ILE A 159 -13.24 6.78 42.51
N THR A 160 -13.91 5.65 42.33
CA THR A 160 -13.77 4.55 43.29
C THR A 160 -12.41 3.85 43.14
N GLN A 161 -11.95 3.18 44.21
CA GLN A 161 -10.75 2.33 44.15
C GLN A 161 -10.84 1.26 43.05
N GLU A 162 -12.04 0.78 42.72
CA GLU A 162 -12.27 -0.18 41.64
C GLU A 162 -12.06 0.44 40.25
N GLU A 163 -12.60 1.64 40.02
CA GLU A 163 -12.41 2.43 38.79
C GLU A 163 -10.94 2.84 38.60
N LEU A 164 -10.27 3.17 39.71
CA LEU A 164 -8.83 3.46 39.73
C LEU A 164 -7.99 2.20 39.46
N ASN A 165 -8.32 1.05 40.08
CA ASN A 165 -7.66 -0.23 39.80
C ASN A 165 -7.81 -0.63 38.32
N ALA A 166 -9.00 -0.48 37.75
CA ALA A 166 -9.24 -0.76 36.33
C ALA A 166 -8.40 0.17 35.44
N THR A 167 -8.33 1.46 35.76
CA THR A 167 -7.52 2.43 35.02
C THR A 167 -6.03 2.12 35.13
N MET A 168 -5.52 1.79 36.31
CA MET A 168 -4.12 1.38 36.51
C MET A 168 -3.80 0.03 35.87
N LEU A 169 -4.78 -0.89 35.76
CA LEU A 169 -4.60 -2.13 35.02
C LEU A 169 -4.47 -1.85 33.51
N ASN A 170 -5.24 -0.91 32.97
CA ASN A 170 -5.09 -0.46 31.58
C ASN A 170 -3.74 0.23 31.35
N VAL A 171 -3.24 1.03 32.30
CA VAL A 171 -1.88 1.61 32.26
C VAL A 171 -0.82 0.49 32.28
N LEU A 172 -0.97 -0.52 33.15
CA LEU A 172 -0.06 -1.66 33.19
C LEU A 172 -0.11 -2.51 31.91
N GLN A 173 -1.29 -2.66 31.30
CA GLN A 173 -1.47 -3.32 30.01
C GLN A 173 -0.73 -2.55 28.90
N LEU A 174 -0.97 -1.24 28.78
CA LEU A 174 -0.29 -0.37 27.80
C LEU A 174 1.23 -0.45 27.95
N VAL A 175 1.76 -0.32 29.17
CA VAL A 175 3.21 -0.43 29.39
C VAL A 175 3.71 -1.85 29.15
N SER A 176 2.93 -2.90 29.46
CA SER A 176 3.32 -4.29 29.14
C SER A 176 3.40 -4.59 27.65
N VAL A 177 2.70 -3.81 26.81
CA VAL A 177 2.82 -3.86 25.35
C VAL A 177 4.05 -3.08 24.86
N GLU A 178 4.43 -1.97 25.52
CA GLU A 178 5.60 -1.16 25.13
C GLU A 178 6.97 -1.66 25.66
N THR A 179 7.05 -2.38 26.81
CA THR A 179 8.33 -2.54 27.55
C THR A 179 9.00 -3.93 27.52
N ILE A 180 9.05 -4.61 26.37
CA ILE A 180 9.84 -5.84 26.18
C ILE A 180 10.76 -5.71 24.95
N GLU A 181 12.01 -5.26 25.02
CA GLU A 181 12.86 -4.74 26.12
C GLU A 181 13.78 -3.63 25.57
N MET A 182 14.39 -2.80 26.43
CA MET A 182 15.59 -2.01 26.07
C MET A 182 16.86 -2.87 26.18
N PRO A 183 17.61 -3.16 25.09
CA PRO A 183 18.85 -3.92 25.18
C PRO A 183 20.07 -2.99 25.31
N SER A 184 21.00 -3.38 26.18
CA SER A 184 22.32 -2.74 26.26
C SER A 184 23.35 -3.51 25.38
N ASN A 185 23.95 -2.79 24.43
CA ASN A 185 25.14 -3.14 23.61
C ASN A 185 25.01 -4.10 22.40
N VAL A 186 25.49 -3.62 21.22
CA VAL A 186 26.46 -4.28 20.27
C VAL A 186 26.00 -5.33 19.20
N THR A 187 26.38 -5.08 17.92
CA THR A 187 27.27 -5.89 16.98
C THR A 187 27.08 -7.45 16.90
N ILE A 188 26.72 -8.17 15.79
CA ILE A 188 26.77 -7.99 14.28
C ILE A 188 25.83 -8.96 13.42
N THR A 189 25.34 -8.52 12.24
CA THR A 189 25.00 -9.22 10.93
C THR A 189 23.65 -9.94 10.64
N ASN A 190 23.11 -9.73 9.42
CA ASN A 190 22.03 -10.52 8.78
C ASN A 190 22.48 -11.89 8.25
N THR A 191 21.66 -12.93 8.44
CA THR A 191 21.56 -14.08 7.51
C THR A 191 20.19 -14.76 7.68
N THR A 192 19.47 -15.00 6.58
CA THR A 192 18.25 -15.81 6.54
C THR A 192 18.55 -17.27 6.23
N ILE A 193 17.68 -18.18 6.70
CA ILE A 193 17.65 -19.59 6.26
C ILE A 193 16.30 -19.88 5.62
N SER A 194 16.35 -20.50 4.45
CA SER A 194 15.22 -21.18 3.79
C SER A 194 15.36 -22.70 3.96
N ALA A 195 14.29 -23.39 4.35
CA ALA A 195 14.14 -24.84 4.16
C ALA A 195 12.71 -25.34 4.44
N PHE A 196 11.80 -25.23 3.47
CA PHE A 196 10.62 -26.09 3.36
C PHE A 196 10.26 -26.34 1.88
N ASN A 197 9.48 -27.38 1.61
CA ASN A 197 9.22 -27.95 0.27
C ASN A 197 8.74 -26.90 -0.74
N THR A 198 9.53 -26.64 -1.79
CA THR A 198 9.37 -25.49 -2.69
C THR A 198 8.31 -25.64 -3.79
N THR A 199 7.54 -26.74 -3.83
CA THR A 199 6.47 -26.93 -4.83
C THR A 199 5.10 -26.37 -4.42
N TYR A 200 4.84 -26.16 -3.13
CA TYR A 200 3.53 -25.67 -2.65
C TYR A 200 3.46 -24.13 -2.55
N ILE A 201 4.59 -23.51 -2.20
CA ILE A 201 4.75 -22.06 -2.05
C ILE A 201 4.39 -21.28 -3.35
N PRO A 202 4.81 -21.68 -4.57
CA PRO A 202 4.50 -20.94 -5.78
C PRO A 202 2.99 -20.88 -6.07
N VAL A 203 2.26 -21.98 -5.83
CA VAL A 203 0.83 -22.11 -6.16
C VAL A 203 -0.02 -21.13 -5.35
N ARG A 204 0.29 -20.97 -4.05
CA ARG A 204 -0.44 -20.07 -3.15
C ARG A 204 -0.25 -18.60 -3.51
N ILE A 205 0.97 -18.19 -3.85
CA ILE A 205 1.26 -16.81 -4.28
C ILE A 205 0.55 -16.53 -5.62
N LEU A 206 0.59 -17.48 -6.55
CA LEU A 206 -0.09 -17.41 -7.85
C LEU A 206 -1.62 -17.29 -7.72
N ALA A 207 -2.22 -18.02 -6.76
CA ALA A 207 -3.64 -17.92 -6.43
C ALA A 207 -4.02 -16.54 -5.84
N ASN A 208 -3.14 -15.93 -5.04
CA ASN A 208 -3.38 -14.59 -4.52
C ASN A 208 -3.20 -13.51 -5.60
N ALA A 209 -2.21 -13.64 -6.48
CA ALA A 209 -2.07 -12.79 -7.67
C ALA A 209 -3.30 -12.89 -8.59
N THR A 210 -3.82 -14.10 -8.79
CA THR A 210 -5.08 -14.37 -9.50
C THR A 210 -6.27 -13.64 -8.86
N ARG A 211 -6.42 -13.67 -7.53
CA ARG A 211 -7.49 -12.94 -6.82
C ARG A 211 -7.37 -11.42 -6.92
N VAL A 212 -6.16 -10.87 -6.78
CA VAL A 212 -5.91 -9.43 -6.95
C VAL A 212 -6.27 -8.98 -8.36
N PHE A 213 -5.92 -9.79 -9.36
CA PHE A 213 -6.29 -9.54 -10.75
C PHE A 213 -7.81 -9.67 -10.99
N GLN A 214 -8.47 -10.63 -10.35
CA GLN A 214 -9.93 -10.76 -10.39
C GLN A 214 -10.67 -9.49 -9.95
N GLU A 215 -10.27 -8.91 -8.80
CA GLU A 215 -10.92 -7.68 -8.30
C GLU A 215 -10.66 -6.48 -9.21
N ARG A 216 -9.45 -6.36 -9.78
CA ARG A 216 -9.12 -5.26 -10.71
C ARG A 216 -9.84 -5.37 -12.05
N LEU A 217 -9.99 -6.57 -12.59
CA LEU A 217 -10.82 -6.80 -13.79
C LEU A 217 -12.29 -6.47 -13.52
N ARG A 218 -12.80 -6.76 -12.31
CA ARG A 218 -14.16 -6.40 -11.89
C ARG A 218 -14.36 -4.88 -11.80
N SER A 219 -13.33 -4.10 -11.44
CA SER A 219 -13.41 -2.63 -11.37
C SER A 219 -13.04 -1.89 -12.65
N ALA A 220 -12.70 -2.59 -13.74
CA ALA A 220 -12.11 -1.97 -14.93
C ALA A 220 -13.13 -1.42 -15.96
N ASN A 221 -14.42 -1.76 -15.79
CA ASN A 221 -15.54 -1.44 -16.70
C ASN A 221 -15.16 -1.64 -18.17
N LEU A 222 -14.66 -2.84 -18.51
CA LEU A 222 -14.13 -3.16 -19.84
C LEU A 222 -15.17 -3.07 -20.97
N GLU A 223 -16.45 -3.20 -20.61
CA GLU A 223 -17.61 -3.03 -21.47
C GLU A 223 -17.70 -1.63 -22.09
N ARG A 224 -17.21 -0.57 -21.41
CA ARG A 224 -17.25 0.81 -21.92
C ARG A 224 -16.49 1.03 -23.22
N HIS A 225 -15.54 0.13 -23.54
CA HIS A 225 -14.74 0.16 -24.77
C HIS A 225 -15.48 -0.44 -25.97
N ILE A 226 -16.62 -1.09 -25.75
CA ILE A 226 -17.52 -1.62 -26.78
C ILE A 226 -18.79 -0.75 -26.74
N GLN A 227 -19.03 0.08 -27.74
CA GLN A 227 -20.25 0.89 -27.70
C GLN A 227 -21.47 -0.03 -27.88
N ASN A 228 -22.57 0.28 -27.19
CA ASN A 228 -23.76 -0.56 -27.14
C ASN A 228 -23.43 -2.02 -26.72
N PHE A 229 -22.60 -2.19 -25.68
CA PHE A 229 -22.30 -3.50 -25.11
C PHE A 229 -23.60 -4.20 -24.68
N TYR A 230 -23.74 -5.49 -25.00
CA TYR A 230 -24.92 -6.25 -24.63
C TYR A 230 -24.70 -7.00 -23.31
N SER A 231 -25.39 -6.59 -22.26
CA SER A 231 -25.32 -7.26 -20.95
C SER A 231 -26.16 -8.54 -20.97
N TYR A 232 -25.56 -9.62 -21.44
CA TYR A 232 -26.16 -10.96 -21.48
C TYR A 232 -26.47 -11.52 -20.08
N ARG A 233 -27.29 -12.55 -20.00
CA ARG A 233 -27.79 -13.14 -18.75
C ARG A 233 -27.14 -14.48 -18.44
N TYR A 234 -26.81 -14.70 -17.16
CA TYR A 234 -26.45 -16.02 -16.63
C TYR A 234 -27.74 -16.74 -16.21
N ASP A 235 -28.32 -17.53 -17.10
CA ASP A 235 -29.69 -18.03 -17.00
C ASP A 235 -29.82 -19.46 -16.44
N ASP A 236 -31.05 -19.81 -16.05
CA ASP A 236 -31.33 -20.66 -14.87
C ASP A 236 -30.98 -22.16 -14.99
N ARG A 237 -30.62 -22.68 -16.17
CA ARG A 237 -30.45 -24.15 -16.33
C ARG A 237 -29.19 -24.69 -15.65
N ASN A 238 -28.07 -23.98 -15.75
CA ASN A 238 -26.88 -24.21 -14.94
C ASN A 238 -25.92 -22.98 -14.99
N PRO A 239 -26.27 -21.85 -14.33
CA PRO A 239 -25.46 -20.63 -14.39
C PRO A 239 -24.07 -20.78 -13.75
N GLN A 240 -23.79 -21.93 -13.13
CA GLN A 240 -22.47 -22.26 -12.61
C GLN A 240 -21.51 -22.81 -13.67
N THR A 241 -21.94 -23.27 -14.85
CA THR A 241 -21.01 -23.87 -15.85
C THR A 241 -21.18 -23.34 -17.28
N MET A 242 -22.24 -22.59 -17.54
CA MET A 242 -22.54 -22.05 -18.86
C MET A 242 -23.35 -20.76 -18.76
N ILE A 243 -23.19 -19.89 -19.76
CA ILE A 243 -24.20 -18.90 -20.18
C ILE A 243 -25.09 -19.69 -21.15
N SER A 244 -26.36 -19.98 -20.85
CA SER A 244 -27.16 -20.95 -21.63
C SER A 244 -27.88 -20.30 -22.80
N ASP A 245 -28.68 -19.26 -22.56
CA ASP A 245 -29.32 -18.38 -23.57
C ASP A 245 -28.50 -17.10 -23.76
N GLY A 246 -28.00 -16.52 -22.67
CA GLY A 246 -27.42 -15.17 -22.68
C GLY A 246 -28.47 -14.06 -22.88
N GLY A 247 -29.70 -14.38 -23.22
CA GLY A 247 -30.74 -13.42 -23.56
C GLY A 247 -30.70 -13.07 -25.04
N ASN A 248 -31.88 -12.96 -25.64
CA ASN A 248 -32.07 -12.68 -27.07
C ASN A 248 -31.30 -13.65 -27.98
N ASP A 249 -31.36 -14.96 -27.68
CA ASP A 249 -30.78 -16.01 -28.52
C ASP A 249 -29.28 -15.81 -28.80
N MET A 250 -28.54 -15.38 -27.78
CA MET A 250 -27.08 -15.27 -27.90
C MET A 250 -26.45 -16.68 -28.00
N TYR A 251 -27.07 -17.67 -27.35
CA TYR A 251 -26.68 -19.08 -27.35
C TYR A 251 -27.89 -20.03 -27.28
N ASP A 252 -27.81 -21.19 -27.94
CA ASP A 252 -28.87 -22.23 -27.95
C ASP A 252 -28.69 -23.29 -26.84
N ASP A 253 -27.45 -23.78 -26.71
CA ASP A 253 -27.00 -24.73 -25.66
C ASP A 253 -25.75 -24.20 -24.92
N GLY A 254 -25.52 -22.90 -25.04
CA GLY A 254 -24.63 -22.14 -24.18
C GLY A 254 -23.15 -22.06 -24.54
N ASN A 255 -22.46 -21.18 -23.81
CA ASN A 255 -21.01 -21.00 -23.77
C ASN A 255 -20.43 -21.84 -22.62
N MET A 256 -19.71 -22.93 -22.90
CA MET A 256 -19.03 -23.75 -21.90
C MET A 256 -17.52 -23.58 -21.98
N VAL A 257 -16.90 -23.26 -20.85
CA VAL A 257 -15.43 -23.11 -20.75
C VAL A 257 -14.82 -24.37 -20.17
N TYR A 258 -13.75 -24.83 -20.80
CA TYR A 258 -12.89 -25.92 -20.35
C TYR A 258 -11.45 -25.42 -20.25
N PHE A 259 -10.70 -25.97 -19.31
CA PHE A 259 -9.24 -25.87 -19.35
C PHE A 259 -8.62 -27.25 -19.52
N ILE A 260 -7.49 -27.31 -20.23
CA ILE A 260 -6.73 -28.53 -20.45
C ILE A 260 -5.28 -28.28 -20.03
N VAL A 261 -4.79 -29.13 -19.13
CA VAL A 261 -3.38 -29.21 -18.73
C VAL A 261 -2.98 -30.68 -18.79
N ASP A 262 -1.84 -30.99 -19.42
CA ASP A 262 -1.31 -32.36 -19.55
C ASP A 262 -2.33 -33.39 -20.13
N ASN A 263 -3.14 -32.94 -21.08
CA ASN A 263 -4.29 -33.66 -21.69
C ASN A 263 -5.47 -33.96 -20.75
N VAL A 264 -5.45 -33.49 -19.50
CA VAL A 264 -6.60 -33.58 -18.58
C VAL A 264 -7.55 -32.40 -18.86
N THR A 265 -8.72 -32.71 -19.44
CA THR A 265 -9.77 -31.71 -19.74
C THR A 265 -10.69 -31.56 -18.54
N THR A 266 -10.85 -30.34 -18.04
CA THR A 266 -11.71 -29.99 -16.90
C THR A 266 -12.79 -29.01 -17.34
N LEU A 267 -14.07 -29.34 -17.11
CA LEU A 267 -15.18 -28.38 -17.25
C LEU A 267 -15.11 -27.38 -16.11
N VAL A 268 -15.29 -26.10 -16.43
CA VAL A 268 -15.14 -25.00 -15.48
C VAL A 268 -16.48 -24.66 -14.83
N ASN A 269 -16.47 -24.60 -13.50
CA ASN A 269 -17.46 -23.89 -12.73
C ASN A 269 -17.07 -22.40 -12.66
N TYR A 270 -17.96 -21.52 -13.06
CA TYR A 270 -17.83 -20.08 -12.98
C TYR A 270 -17.67 -19.60 -11.53
N SER A 271 -16.94 -18.50 -11.34
CA SER A 271 -16.47 -17.97 -10.04
C SER A 271 -15.51 -18.89 -9.26
N GLN A 272 -15.15 -20.08 -9.74
CA GLN A 272 -14.18 -20.94 -9.05
C GLN A 272 -12.73 -20.63 -9.47
N ILE A 273 -11.81 -20.88 -8.54
CA ILE A 273 -10.36 -20.88 -8.76
C ILE A 273 -9.91 -22.33 -8.69
N TYR A 274 -9.19 -22.77 -9.72
CA TYR A 274 -8.56 -24.07 -9.83
C TYR A 274 -7.06 -23.88 -9.66
N GLU A 275 -6.48 -24.57 -8.67
CA GLU A 275 -5.06 -24.46 -8.33
C GLU A 275 -4.34 -25.76 -8.75
N GLY A 276 -3.17 -25.65 -9.40
CA GLY A 276 -2.38 -26.80 -9.84
C GLY A 276 -0.87 -26.51 -9.89
N PRO A 277 -0.02 -27.54 -10.08
CA PRO A 277 1.43 -27.35 -10.13
C PRO A 277 1.82 -26.45 -11.32
N GLY A 278 2.32 -25.25 -11.02
CA GLY A 278 2.73 -24.26 -12.02
C GLY A 278 1.63 -23.34 -12.54
N TYR A 279 0.36 -23.51 -12.15
CA TYR A 279 -0.74 -22.69 -12.67
C TYR A 279 -1.87 -22.46 -11.66
N THR A 280 -2.58 -21.36 -11.87
CA THR A 280 -3.94 -21.17 -11.36
C THR A 280 -4.85 -20.78 -12.52
N PHE A 281 -6.05 -21.34 -12.56
CA PHE A 281 -7.07 -21.00 -13.54
C PHE A 281 -8.28 -20.42 -12.82
N SER A 282 -8.88 -19.36 -13.35
CA SER A 282 -10.03 -18.72 -12.74
C SER A 282 -10.99 -18.12 -13.77
N THR A 283 -12.20 -17.79 -13.29
CA THR A 283 -13.25 -17.13 -14.06
C THR A 283 -13.85 -15.96 -13.31
N LEU A 284 -14.40 -15.03 -14.07
CA LEU A 284 -15.18 -13.91 -13.62
C LEU A 284 -16.49 -13.88 -14.43
N PRO A 285 -17.64 -14.21 -13.80
CA PRO A 285 -18.94 -13.99 -14.42
C PRO A 285 -19.40 -12.53 -14.24
N ASN A 286 -18.62 -11.61 -14.80
CA ASN A 286 -18.98 -10.21 -14.97
C ASN A 286 -19.38 -9.94 -16.43
N HIS A 287 -19.63 -8.67 -16.74
CA HIS A 287 -19.73 -8.18 -18.11
C HIS A 287 -18.52 -7.31 -18.36
N PRO A 288 -17.67 -7.60 -19.36
CA PRO A 288 -17.56 -8.87 -20.10
C PRO A 288 -17.06 -10.04 -19.23
N PHE A 289 -17.41 -11.28 -19.58
CA PHE A 289 -17.02 -12.51 -18.88
C PHE A 289 -15.57 -12.82 -19.22
N ILE A 290 -14.81 -13.28 -18.23
CA ILE A 290 -13.37 -13.53 -18.39
C ILE A 290 -13.01 -14.89 -17.79
N ALA A 291 -12.20 -15.67 -18.49
CA ALA A 291 -11.55 -16.87 -17.97
C ALA A 291 -10.05 -16.78 -18.24
N PHE A 292 -9.19 -17.12 -17.28
CA PHE A 292 -7.74 -17.01 -17.48
C PHE A 292 -6.94 -17.98 -16.61
N PHE A 293 -5.81 -18.41 -17.17
CA PHE A 293 -4.67 -18.95 -16.44
C PHE A 293 -3.73 -17.82 -16.01
N THR A 294 -3.28 -17.84 -14.77
CA THR A 294 -1.98 -17.27 -14.40
C THR A 294 -0.97 -18.41 -14.33
N LEU A 295 0.11 -18.30 -15.10
CA LEU A 295 1.15 -19.32 -15.24
C LEU A 295 2.40 -18.87 -14.47
N ALA A 296 2.87 -19.72 -13.55
CA ALA A 296 4.17 -19.55 -12.91
C ALA A 296 5.25 -20.22 -13.75
N ASN A 297 6.48 -19.71 -13.63
CA ASN A 297 7.63 -20.14 -14.42
C ASN A 297 8.13 -21.56 -14.08
N PHE A 298 7.42 -22.60 -14.54
CA PHE A 298 7.78 -24.01 -14.36
C PHE A 298 7.30 -24.91 -15.52
N ASP A 299 8.20 -25.82 -15.91
CA ASP A 299 7.99 -26.99 -16.78
C ASP A 299 7.77 -26.68 -18.29
N ASP A 300 8.88 -26.70 -19.05
CA ASP A 300 8.93 -26.38 -20.49
C ASP A 300 8.03 -27.27 -21.38
N ASP A 301 7.77 -28.51 -20.95
CA ASP A 301 7.04 -29.53 -21.72
C ASP A 301 5.50 -29.41 -21.61
N LYS A 302 4.97 -28.55 -20.72
CA LYS A 302 3.54 -28.46 -20.46
C LYS A 302 2.79 -27.60 -21.47
N VAL A 303 1.55 -28.02 -21.76
CA VAL A 303 0.63 -27.32 -22.66
C VAL A 303 -0.58 -26.86 -21.87
N TYR A 304 -0.74 -25.54 -21.76
CA TYR A 304 -1.89 -24.91 -21.10
C TYR A 304 -2.88 -24.48 -22.16
N THR A 305 -4.13 -24.93 -22.07
CA THR A 305 -5.15 -24.71 -23.10
C THR A 305 -6.45 -24.23 -22.48
N ILE A 306 -7.04 -23.18 -23.06
CA ILE A 306 -8.46 -22.84 -22.86
C ILE A 306 -9.22 -23.34 -24.07
N GLU A 307 -10.23 -24.16 -23.85
CA GLU A 307 -11.19 -24.59 -24.88
C GLU A 307 -12.57 -24.04 -24.52
N VAL A 308 -13.23 -23.39 -25.46
CA VAL A 308 -14.62 -22.94 -25.32
C VAL A 308 -15.46 -23.65 -26.35
N ARG A 309 -16.61 -24.13 -25.91
CA ARG A 309 -17.66 -24.73 -26.75
C ARG A 309 -18.87 -23.84 -26.66
N SER A 310 -19.24 -23.26 -27.79
CA SER A 310 -20.36 -22.34 -27.91
C SER A 310 -21.33 -22.90 -28.93
N ASN A 311 -22.59 -23.10 -28.53
CA ASN A 311 -23.68 -23.22 -29.49
C ASN A 311 -24.33 -21.84 -29.62
N LEU A 312 -23.97 -21.07 -30.65
CA LEU A 312 -24.47 -19.72 -30.89
C LEU A 312 -25.94 -19.78 -31.34
N GLY A 313 -26.83 -19.01 -30.70
CA GLY A 313 -28.25 -18.91 -31.04
C GLY A 313 -28.54 -18.14 -32.34
N ALA A 314 -27.56 -18.09 -33.24
CA ALA A 314 -27.65 -17.39 -34.52
C ALA A 314 -28.49 -18.14 -35.57
N ASP A 315 -29.16 -19.25 -35.25
CA ASP A 315 -29.97 -20.06 -36.18
C ASP A 315 -29.21 -20.47 -37.47
N GLY A 316 -27.89 -20.72 -37.35
CA GLY A 316 -27.01 -20.99 -38.51
C GLY A 316 -26.83 -19.81 -39.48
N SER A 317 -27.27 -18.62 -39.09
CA SER A 317 -27.16 -17.37 -39.83
C SER A 317 -25.88 -16.58 -39.43
N GLY A 318 -25.88 -15.25 -39.57
CA GLY A 318 -24.75 -14.40 -39.20
C GLY A 318 -23.53 -14.42 -40.13
N THR A 319 -22.62 -13.48 -39.88
CA THR A 319 -21.34 -13.27 -40.57
C THR A 319 -20.19 -13.45 -39.59
N PHE A 320 -19.22 -14.28 -39.96
CA PHE A 320 -18.01 -14.51 -39.16
C PHE A 320 -16.93 -13.45 -39.46
N HIS A 321 -16.29 -12.92 -38.43
CA HIS A 321 -15.11 -12.07 -38.54
C HIS A 321 -14.01 -12.49 -37.57
N ASN A 322 -12.80 -12.68 -38.08
CA ASN A 322 -11.66 -13.06 -37.27
C ASN A 322 -10.78 -11.84 -36.99
N PHE A 323 -10.42 -11.64 -35.73
CA PHE A 323 -9.45 -10.64 -35.29
C PHE A 323 -8.11 -11.30 -34.98
N PHE A 324 -7.05 -10.54 -35.17
CA PHE A 324 -5.72 -10.84 -34.66
C PHE A 324 -4.97 -9.53 -34.41
N GLY A 325 -4.13 -9.50 -33.38
CA GLY A 325 -3.32 -8.35 -33.04
C GLY A 325 -2.27 -8.66 -31.99
N SER A 326 -1.39 -7.68 -31.80
CA SER A 326 -0.42 -7.66 -30.71
C SER A 326 -0.34 -6.23 -30.19
N LEU A 327 -0.25 -6.09 -28.88
CA LEU A 327 -0.08 -4.83 -28.16
C LEU A 327 1.13 -4.95 -27.23
N SER A 328 1.78 -3.83 -26.89
CA SER A 328 2.93 -3.81 -25.99
C SER A 328 2.86 -2.64 -25.02
N HIS A 329 3.13 -2.89 -23.75
CA HIS A 329 3.12 -1.88 -22.68
C HIS A 329 4.03 -2.32 -21.53
N ASN A 330 4.86 -1.41 -21.01
CA ASN A 330 5.74 -1.63 -19.85
C ASN A 330 6.59 -2.93 -19.92
N GLY A 331 7.12 -3.27 -21.09
CA GLY A 331 7.93 -4.48 -21.30
C GLY A 331 7.12 -5.78 -21.39
N PHE A 332 5.79 -5.72 -21.40
CA PHE A 332 4.90 -6.84 -21.68
C PHE A 332 4.34 -6.78 -23.09
N ILE A 333 4.10 -7.95 -23.68
CA ILE A 333 3.43 -8.12 -24.97
C ILE A 333 2.14 -8.93 -24.77
N LEU A 334 1.02 -8.40 -25.25
CA LEU A 334 -0.25 -9.10 -25.35
C LEU A 334 -0.46 -9.50 -26.81
N LYS A 335 -0.53 -10.79 -27.09
CA LYS A 335 -0.93 -11.36 -28.40
C LYS A 335 -2.38 -11.80 -28.28
N PHE A 336 -3.25 -11.44 -29.22
CA PHE A 336 -4.65 -11.86 -29.18
C PHE A 336 -5.18 -12.30 -30.54
N LYS A 337 -6.19 -13.17 -30.50
CA LYS A 337 -7.00 -13.62 -31.62
C LYS A 337 -8.46 -13.67 -31.18
N GLY A 338 -9.37 -13.24 -32.03
CA GLY A 338 -10.80 -13.27 -31.73
C GLY A 338 -11.62 -13.81 -32.88
N VAL A 339 -12.79 -14.35 -32.57
CA VAL A 339 -13.80 -14.80 -33.52
C VAL A 339 -15.12 -14.13 -33.13
N GLN A 340 -15.67 -13.35 -34.04
CA GLN A 340 -16.97 -12.72 -33.89
C GLN A 340 -17.99 -13.30 -34.86
N VAL A 341 -19.23 -13.47 -34.39
CA VAL A 341 -20.43 -13.64 -35.22
C VAL A 341 -21.38 -12.46 -34.97
N TYR A 342 -21.89 -11.88 -36.04
CA TYR A 342 -22.78 -10.71 -36.03
C TYR A 342 -23.66 -10.71 -37.28
N GLY A 343 -24.78 -9.98 -37.27
CA GLY A 343 -25.67 -9.91 -38.45
C GLY A 343 -26.62 -11.11 -38.57
N ALA A 344 -27.09 -11.63 -37.44
CA ALA A 344 -28.00 -12.78 -37.34
C ALA A 344 -29.47 -12.37 -37.07
N GLY A 345 -29.71 -11.14 -36.60
CA GLY A 345 -30.90 -10.75 -35.85
C GLY A 345 -30.67 -10.70 -34.34
N ASP A 346 -29.66 -11.42 -33.86
CA ASP A 346 -29.37 -11.64 -32.44
C ASP A 346 -28.12 -10.88 -31.98
N ALA A 347 -27.91 -10.83 -30.65
CA ALA A 347 -26.76 -10.13 -30.06
C ALA A 347 -25.44 -10.66 -30.62
N SER A 348 -24.56 -9.74 -31.03
CA SER A 348 -23.28 -10.13 -31.63
C SER A 348 -22.38 -10.78 -30.59
N VAL A 349 -21.85 -11.97 -30.87
CA VAL A 349 -20.93 -12.70 -30.00
C VAL A 349 -19.49 -12.52 -30.48
N CYS A 350 -18.56 -12.12 -29.61
CA CYS A 350 -17.14 -12.02 -29.92
C CYS A 350 -16.28 -12.71 -28.85
N GLU A 351 -15.82 -13.91 -29.16
CA GLU A 351 -14.87 -14.67 -28.35
C GLU A 351 -13.45 -14.17 -28.61
N VAL A 352 -12.74 -13.73 -27.57
CA VAL A 352 -11.36 -13.23 -27.72
C VAL A 352 -10.42 -13.98 -26.80
N TYR A 353 -9.37 -14.53 -27.37
CA TYR A 353 -8.30 -15.24 -26.67
C TYR A 353 -7.05 -14.38 -26.70
N PHE A 354 -6.41 -14.23 -25.55
CA PHE A 354 -5.22 -13.42 -25.38
C PHE A 354 -4.15 -14.15 -24.60
N TYR A 355 -2.89 -13.80 -24.85
CA TYR A 355 -1.76 -14.28 -24.10
C TYR A 355 -0.81 -13.12 -23.82
N ILE A 356 -0.51 -12.89 -22.54
CA ILE A 356 0.34 -11.83 -22.02
C ILE A 356 1.60 -12.44 -21.43
N VAL A 357 2.75 -11.94 -21.87
CA VAL A 357 4.06 -12.40 -21.41
C VAL A 357 5.05 -11.22 -21.39
N GLN A 358 6.09 -11.31 -20.56
CA GLN A 358 7.21 -10.38 -20.59
C GLN A 358 7.96 -10.52 -21.92
N GLN A 359 8.26 -9.41 -22.59
CA GLN A 359 9.03 -9.38 -23.84
C GLN A 359 10.42 -9.98 -23.61
N GLY A 360 10.83 -10.88 -24.50
CA GLY A 360 12.12 -11.56 -24.38
C GLY A 360 12.31 -12.71 -25.38
N PRO A 361 13.43 -13.42 -25.32
CA PRO A 361 13.69 -14.55 -26.23
C PRO A 361 12.72 -15.72 -26.02
N ASN A 362 12.10 -15.82 -24.83
CA ASN A 362 11.33 -16.97 -24.38
C ASN A 362 9.83 -16.64 -24.19
N GLU A 363 9.25 -15.89 -25.12
CA GLU A 363 7.81 -15.54 -25.12
C GLU A 363 6.86 -16.75 -25.25
N GLY A 364 7.34 -17.97 -25.46
CA GLY A 364 6.50 -19.14 -25.73
C GLY A 364 5.73 -19.05 -27.06
N THR A 365 5.03 -20.14 -27.40
CA THR A 365 4.21 -20.22 -28.62
C THR A 365 2.74 -20.10 -28.27
N PHE A 366 2.08 -19.03 -28.72
CA PHE A 366 0.62 -18.84 -28.60
C PHE A 366 -0.10 -19.38 -29.85
N GLU A 367 -0.63 -20.59 -29.70
CA GLU A 367 -1.41 -21.30 -30.72
C GLU A 367 -2.91 -20.99 -30.54
N PHE A 368 -3.64 -20.98 -31.65
CA PHE A 368 -5.09 -20.82 -31.63
C PHE A 368 -5.69 -21.54 -32.83
N GLU A 369 -6.67 -22.39 -32.55
CA GLU A 369 -7.45 -23.11 -33.53
C GLU A 369 -8.93 -22.84 -33.24
N SER A 370 -9.68 -22.41 -34.25
CA SER A 370 -11.14 -22.40 -34.21
C SER A 370 -11.63 -23.35 -35.30
N PRO A 371 -11.55 -24.67 -35.07
CA PRO A 371 -12.07 -25.68 -35.99
C PRO A 371 -13.59 -25.52 -36.13
N ARG A 372 -14.01 -24.85 -37.21
CA ARG A 372 -15.42 -24.77 -37.61
C ARG A 372 -15.94 -26.16 -37.95
N THR A 373 -16.89 -26.67 -37.19
CA THR A 373 -17.67 -27.86 -37.56
C THR A 373 -18.88 -27.46 -38.41
N ASP A 374 -19.52 -26.34 -38.03
CA ASP A 374 -20.70 -25.75 -38.68
C ASP A 374 -20.79 -24.26 -38.28
N ARG A 375 -21.97 -23.64 -38.34
CA ARG A 375 -22.16 -22.20 -38.00
C ARG A 375 -22.74 -21.96 -36.61
N GLU A 376 -23.45 -22.95 -36.07
CA GLU A 376 -24.08 -22.91 -34.75
C GLU A 376 -23.03 -23.25 -33.70
N TYR A 377 -22.29 -24.34 -33.90
CA TYR A 377 -21.28 -24.82 -32.99
C TYR A 377 -19.87 -24.27 -33.30
N ILE A 378 -19.42 -23.34 -32.46
CA ILE A 378 -18.01 -22.93 -32.40
C ILE A 378 -17.30 -23.73 -31.31
N ARG A 379 -16.24 -24.44 -31.71
CA ARG A 379 -15.21 -24.93 -30.81
C ARG A 379 -13.94 -24.11 -31.02
N SER A 380 -13.60 -23.29 -30.05
CA SER A 380 -12.42 -22.41 -30.08
C SER A 380 -11.41 -22.89 -29.03
N ILE A 381 -10.14 -23.00 -29.44
CA ILE A 381 -9.06 -23.57 -28.64
C ILE A 381 -7.87 -22.61 -28.70
N ALA A 382 -7.40 -22.14 -27.54
CA ALA A 382 -6.19 -21.34 -27.42
C ALA A 382 -5.21 -22.04 -26.49
N SER A 383 -3.98 -22.27 -26.95
CA SER A 383 -2.95 -22.99 -26.19
C SER A 383 -1.62 -22.26 -26.16
N VAL A 384 -0.89 -22.43 -25.06
CA VAL A 384 0.47 -21.93 -24.88
C VAL A 384 1.40 -23.11 -24.62
N ARG A 385 2.54 -23.11 -25.35
CA ARG A 385 3.62 -24.10 -25.24
C ARG A 385 4.97 -23.42 -25.03
N ASN A 386 5.92 -24.13 -24.44
CA ASN A 386 7.33 -23.75 -24.34
C ASN A 386 7.55 -22.36 -23.72
N HIS A 387 6.70 -21.95 -22.78
CA HIS A 387 6.89 -20.71 -22.02
C HIS A 387 7.93 -20.93 -20.91
N THR A 388 8.91 -20.04 -20.78
CA THR A 388 9.92 -20.08 -19.70
C THR A 388 9.86 -18.82 -18.82
N ASN A 389 8.75 -18.09 -18.91
CA ASN A 389 8.47 -16.84 -18.21
C ASN A 389 7.07 -16.95 -17.63
N SER A 390 6.84 -16.33 -16.48
CA SER A 390 5.47 -16.16 -15.97
C SER A 390 4.63 -15.40 -17.00
N GLY A 391 3.39 -15.83 -17.17
CA GLY A 391 2.51 -15.28 -18.20
C GLY A 391 1.04 -15.55 -17.89
N MET A 392 0.16 -15.03 -18.74
CA MET A 392 -1.28 -15.15 -18.57
C MET A 392 -1.94 -15.51 -19.89
N LEU A 393 -2.59 -16.67 -19.95
CA LEU A 393 -3.42 -17.10 -21.08
C LEU A 393 -4.88 -16.87 -20.70
N GLY A 394 -5.63 -16.11 -21.48
CA GLY A 394 -7.00 -15.74 -21.16
C GLY A 394 -7.97 -15.79 -22.33
N TYR A 395 -9.24 -15.75 -21.97
CA TYR A 395 -10.44 -15.68 -22.79
C TYR A 395 -11.33 -14.58 -22.22
N ILE A 396 -11.93 -13.78 -23.09
CA ILE A 396 -12.89 -12.74 -22.76
C ILE A 396 -14.03 -12.77 -23.77
N LEU A 397 -15.26 -12.79 -23.25
CA LEU A 397 -16.48 -12.77 -24.05
C LEU A 397 -16.99 -11.34 -24.15
N LEU A 398 -16.90 -10.77 -25.35
CA LEU A 398 -17.44 -9.47 -25.68
C LEU A 398 -18.73 -9.64 -26.46
N SER A 399 -19.69 -8.72 -26.28
CA SER A 399 -20.90 -8.71 -27.10
C SER A 399 -21.45 -7.31 -27.29
N THR A 400 -22.37 -7.16 -28.24
CA THR A 400 -23.03 -5.89 -28.55
C THR A 400 -24.42 -6.15 -29.13
N GLU A 401 -25.24 -5.12 -29.23
CA GLU A 401 -26.61 -5.17 -29.75
C GLU A 401 -26.74 -5.92 -31.11
N PRO A 402 -27.95 -6.42 -31.43
CA PRO A 402 -28.25 -7.07 -32.70
C PRO A 402 -27.65 -6.41 -33.94
N ASP A 403 -27.15 -7.27 -34.84
CA ASP A 403 -26.51 -6.95 -36.12
C ASP A 403 -25.27 -6.06 -36.09
N ARG A 404 -24.93 -5.46 -34.94
CA ARG A 404 -23.77 -4.59 -34.79
C ARG A 404 -22.48 -5.39 -34.80
N LYS A 405 -21.50 -4.88 -35.54
CA LYS A 405 -20.14 -5.43 -35.58
C LYS A 405 -19.24 -4.71 -34.57
N ILE A 406 -18.46 -5.46 -33.81
CA ILE A 406 -17.41 -4.91 -32.94
C ILE A 406 -16.24 -4.56 -33.86
N THR A 407 -15.67 -3.38 -33.70
CA THR A 407 -14.54 -2.94 -34.53
C THR A 407 -13.22 -3.40 -33.94
N LYS A 408 -12.18 -3.49 -34.80
CA LYS A 408 -10.81 -3.74 -34.33
C LYS A 408 -10.29 -2.60 -33.42
N GLY A 409 -10.86 -1.39 -33.52
CA GLY A 409 -10.52 -0.26 -32.67
C GLY A 409 -11.00 -0.47 -31.23
N GLU A 410 -12.29 -0.77 -31.07
CA GLU A 410 -12.90 -1.14 -29.78
C GLU A 410 -12.17 -2.32 -29.14
N LEU A 411 -11.95 -3.41 -29.91
CA LEU A 411 -11.22 -4.58 -29.43
C LEU A 411 -9.78 -4.26 -29.00
N ASN A 412 -9.04 -3.43 -29.76
CA ASN A 412 -7.71 -2.97 -29.36
C ASN A 412 -7.75 -2.16 -28.06
N ALA A 413 -8.77 -1.32 -27.84
CA ALA A 413 -8.93 -0.52 -26.63
C ALA A 413 -9.20 -1.40 -25.40
N THR A 414 -10.13 -2.37 -25.51
CA THR A 414 -10.38 -3.36 -24.47
C THR A 414 -9.10 -4.15 -24.14
N MET A 415 -8.39 -4.65 -25.16
CA MET A 415 -7.17 -5.45 -24.96
C MET A 415 -6.01 -4.61 -24.39
N LEU A 416 -5.90 -3.33 -24.74
CA LEU A 416 -4.91 -2.44 -24.14
C LEU A 416 -5.18 -2.23 -22.65
N ASN A 417 -6.45 -2.08 -22.26
CA ASN A 417 -6.84 -1.95 -20.86
C ASN A 417 -6.52 -3.23 -20.06
N VAL A 418 -6.84 -4.41 -20.61
CA VAL A 418 -6.43 -5.70 -20.02
C VAL A 418 -4.91 -5.81 -19.85
N LEU A 419 -4.12 -5.42 -20.85
CA LEU A 419 -2.66 -5.41 -20.77
C LEU A 419 -2.14 -4.44 -19.68
N GLN A 420 -2.71 -3.24 -19.59
CA GLN A 420 -2.37 -2.25 -18.56
C GLN A 420 -2.57 -2.84 -17.15
N LEU A 421 -3.75 -3.41 -16.88
CA LEU A 421 -4.10 -4.01 -15.58
C LEU A 421 -3.16 -5.16 -15.17
N VAL A 422 -2.71 -5.98 -16.13
CA VAL A 422 -1.76 -7.08 -15.85
C VAL A 422 -0.34 -6.56 -15.63
N SER A 423 0.09 -5.59 -16.44
CA SER A 423 1.47 -5.11 -16.48
C SER A 423 1.94 -4.39 -15.20
N MET A 424 1.02 -3.80 -14.43
CA MET A 424 1.37 -2.98 -13.27
C MET A 424 1.83 -3.80 -12.05
N ASP A 425 1.35 -5.05 -11.88
CA ASP A 425 1.52 -5.78 -10.61
C ASP A 425 1.75 -7.30 -10.75
N VAL A 426 1.00 -7.98 -11.63
CA VAL A 426 0.86 -9.45 -11.59
C VAL A 426 2.09 -10.17 -12.13
N LEU A 427 2.74 -9.63 -13.16
CA LEU A 427 3.91 -10.25 -13.79
C LEU A 427 5.22 -9.51 -13.47
N GLY A 428 5.17 -8.23 -13.12
CA GLY A 428 6.37 -7.45 -12.72
C GLY A 428 7.06 -8.00 -11.47
N THR A 429 6.30 -8.67 -10.59
CA THR A 429 6.79 -9.36 -9.38
C THR A 429 7.52 -10.69 -9.66
N TYR A 430 7.54 -11.18 -10.91
CA TYR A 430 8.04 -12.51 -11.28
C TYR A 430 9.14 -12.51 -12.36
N SER A 431 9.87 -11.41 -12.57
CA SER A 431 10.94 -11.36 -13.58
C SER A 431 12.07 -12.38 -13.25
N PRO A 432 12.38 -13.35 -14.12
CA PRO A 432 13.48 -14.28 -13.91
C PRO A 432 14.84 -13.58 -14.11
N MET A 433 15.92 -14.18 -13.57
CA MET A 433 17.28 -13.67 -13.79
C MET A 433 17.66 -13.71 -15.27
N PRO A 434 18.45 -12.75 -15.78
CA PRO A 434 19.02 -12.85 -17.12
C PRO A 434 19.93 -14.08 -17.23
N SER A 435 19.71 -14.87 -18.27
CA SER A 435 20.58 -15.99 -18.67
C SER A 435 21.91 -15.44 -19.19
N PRO A 436 23.07 -16.07 -18.90
CA PRO A 436 24.36 -15.55 -19.35
C PRO A 436 24.51 -15.68 -20.88
N GLU A 437 24.52 -14.55 -21.58
CA GLU A 437 24.81 -14.51 -23.01
C GLU A 437 26.25 -14.99 -23.30
N VAL A 438 26.36 -15.93 -24.25
CA VAL A 438 27.66 -16.37 -24.78
C VAL A 438 28.13 -15.35 -25.81
N SER A 439 28.86 -14.33 -25.33
CA SER A 439 29.51 -13.32 -26.18
C SER A 439 30.49 -13.96 -27.17
N THR A 440 30.22 -13.80 -28.46
CA THR A 440 31.20 -14.03 -29.54
C THR A 440 31.75 -12.69 -30.02
N ASN A 441 32.98 -12.39 -29.59
CA ASN A 441 33.66 -11.13 -29.91
C ASN A 441 33.81 -10.91 -31.44
N THR A 442 33.25 -9.82 -31.96
CA THR A 442 33.67 -9.22 -33.23
C THR A 442 33.94 -7.73 -33.02
N THR A 443 35.22 -7.38 -32.91
CA THR A 443 35.67 -5.99 -32.73
C THR A 443 35.61 -5.24 -34.06
N THR A 444 34.84 -4.15 -34.12
CA THR A 444 34.92 -3.18 -35.23
C THR A 444 35.03 -1.78 -34.67
N THR A 445 36.18 -1.17 -34.88
CA THR A 445 36.50 0.21 -34.44
C THR A 445 35.78 1.23 -35.33
N THR A 446 35.01 2.13 -34.74
CA THR A 446 34.46 3.30 -35.45
C THR A 446 34.67 4.55 -34.60
N GLU A 447 35.08 5.65 -35.25
CA GLU A 447 35.59 6.84 -34.59
C GLU A 447 34.50 7.72 -33.97
N THR A 448 34.76 8.23 -32.77
CA THR A 448 33.86 9.12 -32.04
C THR A 448 33.85 10.52 -32.65
N THR A 449 32.67 11.01 -33.04
CA THR A 449 32.44 12.44 -33.30
C THR A 449 31.44 13.00 -32.29
N ASP A 450 31.75 14.20 -31.78
CA ASP A 450 31.18 14.77 -30.57
C ASP A 450 29.76 15.36 -30.81
N PRO A 451 28.69 14.77 -30.24
CA PRO A 451 27.32 15.22 -30.50
C PRO A 451 26.99 16.46 -29.65
N LYS A 452 27.05 17.62 -30.31
CA LYS A 452 26.60 18.92 -29.76
C LYS A 452 25.19 18.81 -29.17
N LEU A 453 25.08 18.91 -27.85
CA LEU A 453 23.85 18.73 -27.07
C LEU A 453 22.71 19.65 -27.55
N THR A 454 21.78 19.11 -28.33
CA THR A 454 20.53 19.80 -28.70
C THR A 454 19.59 19.83 -27.51
N LYS A 455 19.14 21.04 -27.12
CA LYS A 455 18.08 21.25 -26.13
C LYS A 455 16.87 20.37 -26.50
N PRO A 456 16.38 19.48 -25.61
CA PRO A 456 15.26 18.62 -25.94
C PRO A 456 14.02 19.47 -26.28
N SER A 457 13.26 19.04 -27.28
CA SER A 457 11.95 19.62 -27.57
C SER A 457 11.05 19.52 -26.34
N PRO A 458 10.20 20.52 -26.07
CA PRO A 458 9.25 20.45 -24.97
C PRO A 458 8.36 19.22 -25.13
N SER A 459 8.22 18.43 -24.06
CA SER A 459 7.31 17.28 -23.99
C SER A 459 5.87 17.76 -24.18
N SER A 460 5.35 17.58 -25.39
CA SER A 460 3.96 17.90 -25.75
C SER A 460 3.05 16.71 -25.39
N GLY A 461 1.94 16.97 -24.70
CA GLY A 461 0.88 15.99 -24.47
C GLY A 461 0.62 15.65 -23.00
N ILE A 462 1.14 16.42 -22.04
CA ILE A 462 0.84 16.23 -20.61
C ILE A 462 -0.64 16.53 -20.34
N VAL A 463 -1.16 17.65 -20.88
CA VAL A 463 -2.56 18.04 -20.73
C VAL A 463 -3.46 17.15 -21.58
N ASP A 464 -3.04 16.82 -22.80
CA ASP A 464 -3.78 15.89 -23.65
C ASP A 464 -3.96 14.51 -23.00
N THR A 465 -2.92 14.01 -22.31
CA THR A 465 -2.99 12.76 -21.53
C THR A 465 -3.94 12.89 -20.34
N ALA A 466 -3.85 13.99 -19.57
CA ALA A 466 -4.73 14.25 -18.43
C ALA A 466 -6.21 14.38 -18.85
N LEU A 467 -6.50 15.13 -19.93
CA LEU A 467 -7.86 15.30 -20.45
C LEU A 467 -8.43 13.98 -21.01
N ARG A 468 -7.62 13.14 -21.69
CA ARG A 468 -8.04 11.81 -22.11
C ARG A 468 -8.31 10.87 -20.92
N ALA A 469 -7.55 11.00 -19.83
CA ALA A 469 -7.80 10.24 -18.60
C ALA A 469 -9.10 10.67 -17.91
N ILE A 470 -9.36 11.97 -17.80
CA ILE A 470 -10.65 12.52 -17.30
C ILE A 470 -11.81 12.03 -18.18
N SER A 471 -11.69 12.17 -19.50
CA SER A 471 -12.70 11.72 -20.46
C SER A 471 -13.00 10.22 -20.35
N SER A 472 -12.02 9.41 -19.96
CA SER A 472 -12.21 7.95 -19.80
C SER A 472 -12.95 7.62 -18.51
N ASN A 473 -12.78 8.43 -17.45
CA ASN A 473 -13.31 8.19 -16.11
C ASN A 473 -14.43 9.18 -15.72
N SER A 474 -15.07 9.78 -16.73
CA SER A 474 -16.20 10.71 -16.62
C SER A 474 -17.30 10.19 -15.69
N GLU A 475 -17.75 8.96 -15.89
CA GLU A 475 -18.82 8.35 -15.10
C GLU A 475 -18.45 8.20 -13.62
N SER A 476 -17.19 7.87 -13.31
CA SER A 476 -16.69 7.80 -11.92
C SER A 476 -16.77 9.16 -11.26
N ILE A 477 -16.20 10.19 -11.91
CA ILE A 477 -16.20 11.58 -11.45
C ILE A 477 -17.63 12.12 -11.24
N LEU A 478 -18.55 11.83 -12.18
CA LEU A 478 -19.94 12.28 -12.13
C LEU A 478 -20.80 11.50 -11.14
N SER A 479 -20.40 10.28 -10.74
CA SER A 479 -21.15 9.49 -9.74
C SER A 479 -21.25 10.20 -8.38
N HIS A 480 -20.30 11.08 -8.08
CA HIS A 480 -20.29 11.96 -6.91
C HIS A 480 -21.27 13.15 -7.02
N ILE A 481 -21.96 13.32 -8.14
CA ILE A 481 -23.00 14.33 -8.34
C ILE A 481 -24.33 13.63 -8.72
N PRO A 482 -25.02 12.99 -7.76
CA PRO A 482 -26.39 12.53 -7.95
C PRO A 482 -27.27 13.66 -8.47
N GLY A 483 -27.94 13.45 -9.61
CA GLY A 483 -28.73 14.50 -10.28
C GLY A 483 -27.97 15.33 -11.30
N PHE A 484 -26.73 14.96 -11.66
CA PHE A 484 -25.93 15.67 -12.67
C PHE A 484 -26.71 15.88 -13.98
N TYR A 485 -26.80 17.14 -14.43
CA TYR A 485 -27.48 17.48 -15.68
C TYR A 485 -26.54 17.41 -16.90
N PRO A 486 -26.73 16.47 -17.85
CA PRO A 486 -25.90 16.36 -19.04
C PRO A 486 -26.24 17.45 -20.07
N TYR A 487 -25.60 18.60 -19.93
CA TYR A 487 -25.82 19.76 -20.78
C TYR A 487 -25.39 19.55 -22.25
N LYS A 488 -25.97 20.32 -23.16
CA LYS A 488 -25.78 20.19 -24.61
C LYS A 488 -24.73 21.15 -25.13
N TYR A 489 -23.79 20.64 -25.92
CA TYR A 489 -22.86 21.44 -26.72
C TYR A 489 -23.52 21.94 -28.02
N ASP A 490 -24.54 22.78 -27.90
CA ASP A 490 -25.39 23.23 -29.01
C ASP A 490 -24.99 24.60 -29.60
N GLY A 491 -23.88 25.18 -29.12
CA GLY A 491 -23.33 26.45 -29.59
C GLY A 491 -22.32 26.32 -30.73
N THR A 492 -21.30 27.18 -30.71
CA THR A 492 -20.17 27.12 -31.63
C THR A 492 -19.03 26.28 -31.04
N SER A 493 -17.87 26.23 -31.70
CA SER A 493 -16.70 25.50 -31.22
C SER A 493 -16.07 26.05 -29.92
N TYR A 494 -16.59 27.12 -29.32
CA TYR A 494 -16.04 27.74 -28.10
C TYR A 494 -17.09 28.23 -27.09
N ASN A 495 -18.36 27.84 -27.26
CA ASN A 495 -19.44 28.22 -26.36
C ASN A 495 -20.56 27.16 -26.30
N ILE A 496 -21.26 27.11 -25.17
CA ILE A 496 -22.58 26.49 -25.04
C ILE A 496 -23.62 27.57 -25.39
N ARG A 497 -24.69 27.25 -26.13
CA ARG A 497 -25.71 28.25 -26.50
C ARG A 497 -26.91 28.19 -25.57
N ASP A 498 -27.60 27.05 -25.52
CA ASP A 498 -28.76 26.77 -24.66
C ASP A 498 -28.34 25.89 -23.47
N GLY A 499 -27.43 24.93 -23.71
CA GLY A 499 -27.04 23.94 -22.70
C GLY A 499 -28.13 22.90 -22.40
N GLY A 500 -29.35 23.07 -22.89
CA GLY A 500 -30.51 22.28 -22.50
C GLY A 500 -31.22 22.88 -21.29
N GLN A 501 -32.56 22.96 -21.38
CA GLN A 501 -33.43 23.53 -20.33
C GLN A 501 -33.02 24.94 -19.92
N ASP A 502 -32.62 25.80 -20.87
CA ASP A 502 -32.25 27.20 -20.60
C ASP A 502 -31.13 27.36 -19.55
N MET A 503 -30.20 26.39 -19.49
CA MET A 503 -29.03 26.51 -18.62
C MET A 503 -28.21 27.76 -18.98
N TYR A 504 -27.96 27.97 -20.27
CA TYR A 504 -27.21 29.12 -20.78
C TYR A 504 -28.01 29.88 -21.85
N ASP A 505 -27.72 31.17 -21.98
CA ASP A 505 -28.21 32.07 -23.04
C ASP A 505 -27.00 32.61 -23.83
N THR A 506 -26.16 31.69 -24.31
CA THR A 506 -24.76 31.84 -24.75
C THR A 506 -23.75 31.99 -23.61
N GLY A 507 -23.11 30.89 -23.20
CA GLY A 507 -22.10 30.88 -22.14
C GLY A 507 -21.01 29.80 -22.24
N ASN A 508 -20.34 29.57 -21.10
CA ASN A 508 -19.12 28.77 -20.98
C ASN A 508 -18.00 29.15 -22.00
N ILE A 509 -17.80 30.45 -22.24
CA ILE A 509 -16.78 30.97 -23.16
C ILE A 509 -15.47 31.12 -22.39
N VAL A 510 -14.60 30.11 -22.51
CA VAL A 510 -13.31 30.06 -21.82
C VAL A 510 -12.20 30.79 -22.60
N LYS A 511 -11.51 31.71 -21.93
CA LYS A 511 -10.27 32.35 -22.38
C LYS A 511 -9.14 32.10 -21.39
N PHE A 512 -7.91 32.13 -21.87
CA PHE A 512 -6.71 32.00 -21.04
C PHE A 512 -5.74 33.16 -21.29
N SER A 513 -5.06 33.61 -20.25
CA SER A 513 -3.88 34.47 -20.33
C SER A 513 -2.72 33.82 -19.59
N SER A 514 -1.50 33.99 -20.11
CA SER A 514 -0.24 33.59 -19.45
C SER A 514 0.65 34.78 -19.10
N ASP A 515 0.15 36.02 -19.30
CA ASP A 515 0.87 37.27 -19.02
C ASP A 515 0.08 38.26 -18.15
N GLY A 516 -1.11 37.86 -17.67
CA GLY A 516 -2.03 38.65 -16.85
C GLY A 516 -2.74 39.82 -17.56
N THR A 517 -2.28 40.21 -18.74
CA THR A 517 -2.64 41.47 -19.41
C THR A 517 -3.41 41.27 -20.73
N SER A 518 -3.14 40.18 -21.44
CA SER A 518 -3.76 39.86 -22.72
C SER A 518 -4.42 38.49 -22.66
N PHE A 519 -5.74 38.46 -22.85
CA PHE A 519 -6.46 37.20 -23.03
C PHE A 519 -6.29 36.72 -24.47
N THR A 520 -6.12 35.42 -24.61
CA THR A 520 -6.29 34.73 -25.89
C THR A 520 -7.72 34.93 -26.43
N ARG A 521 -7.90 34.69 -27.73
CA ARG A 521 -9.24 34.48 -28.28
C ARG A 521 -9.90 33.29 -27.54
N PRO A 522 -11.25 33.21 -27.49
CA PRO A 522 -11.95 32.04 -26.98
C PRO A 522 -11.32 30.75 -27.50
N ILE A 523 -10.98 29.85 -26.58
CA ILE A 523 -10.29 28.61 -26.90
C ILE A 523 -11.32 27.64 -27.47
N ASN A 524 -11.02 27.04 -28.61
CA ASN A 524 -11.91 26.04 -29.19
C ASN A 524 -11.92 24.77 -28.30
N TYR A 525 -13.11 24.27 -28.04
CA TYR A 525 -13.37 23.00 -27.40
C TYR A 525 -12.70 21.86 -28.18
N ASN A 526 -12.24 20.83 -27.47
CA ASN A 526 -11.52 19.69 -28.03
C ASN A 526 -10.24 20.08 -28.81
N THR A 527 -9.56 21.15 -28.36
CA THR A 527 -8.24 21.55 -28.87
C THR A 527 -7.22 21.67 -27.74
N THR A 528 -5.95 21.47 -28.08
CA THR A 528 -4.78 21.66 -27.21
C THR A 528 -3.82 22.66 -27.87
N ASN A 529 -3.32 23.62 -27.08
CA ASN A 529 -2.31 24.59 -27.47
C ASN A 529 -1.07 24.38 -26.59
N VAL A 530 0.07 24.10 -27.24
CA VAL A 530 1.36 23.92 -26.56
C VAL A 530 2.23 25.15 -26.78
N THR A 531 2.80 25.68 -25.71
CA THR A 531 3.83 26.72 -25.74
C THR A 531 5.05 26.29 -24.93
N ASP A 532 6.10 27.13 -24.94
CA ASP A 532 7.29 26.93 -24.10
C ASP A 532 7.00 27.03 -22.60
N THR A 533 6.03 27.85 -22.19
CA THR A 533 5.75 28.16 -20.77
C THR A 533 4.57 27.37 -20.20
N HIS A 534 3.65 26.92 -21.05
CA HIS A 534 2.48 26.16 -20.64
C HIS A 534 1.98 25.27 -21.77
N GLU A 535 1.26 24.22 -21.40
CA GLU A 535 0.35 23.50 -22.29
C GLU A 535 -1.07 23.77 -21.79
N ILE A 536 -2.05 23.94 -22.67
CA ILE A 536 -3.47 24.14 -22.29
C ILE A 536 -4.37 23.37 -23.25
N GLY A 537 -5.47 22.80 -22.75
CA GLY A 537 -6.45 22.12 -23.56
C GLY A 537 -7.85 22.15 -22.97
N ILE A 538 -8.85 21.94 -23.82
CA ILE A 538 -10.26 21.84 -23.44
C ILE A 538 -10.84 20.50 -23.90
N PHE A 539 -11.53 19.81 -23.01
CA PHE A 539 -12.37 18.65 -23.30
C PHE A 539 -13.84 19.02 -23.10
N ALA A 540 -14.63 18.93 -24.17
CA ALA A 540 -16.08 19.12 -24.16
C ALA A 540 -16.80 17.76 -24.12
N GLY A 541 -16.68 17.07 -22.98
CA GLY A 541 -17.54 15.97 -22.56
C GLY A 541 -18.11 16.25 -21.17
N HIS A 542 -18.49 15.25 -20.39
CA HIS A 542 -19.04 15.47 -19.05
C HIS A 542 -18.09 14.89 -17.99
N PRO A 543 -17.63 15.68 -16.99
CA PRO A 543 -17.77 17.13 -16.92
C PRO A 543 -16.94 17.84 -18.00
N PHE A 544 -17.36 19.03 -18.43
CA PHE A 544 -16.55 19.90 -19.28
C PHE A 544 -15.30 20.27 -18.50
N THR A 545 -14.12 20.09 -19.08
CA THR A 545 -12.86 20.36 -18.36
C THR A 545 -11.87 21.10 -19.24
N THR A 546 -11.34 22.20 -18.72
CA THR A 546 -10.16 22.89 -19.24
C THR A 546 -9.00 22.66 -18.28
N LEU A 547 -7.83 22.29 -18.80
CA LEU A 547 -6.60 22.12 -18.02
C LEU A 547 -5.46 22.90 -18.65
N ALA A 548 -4.63 23.53 -17.82
CA ALA A 548 -3.35 24.09 -18.20
C ALA A 548 -2.24 23.49 -17.32
N TRP A 549 -1.21 22.92 -17.94
CA TRP A 549 0.04 22.52 -17.28
C TRP A 549 1.03 23.67 -17.36
N ILE A 550 1.37 24.23 -16.19
CA ILE A 550 2.34 25.34 -16.08
C ILE A 550 3.74 24.73 -15.99
N LYS A 551 4.58 24.97 -17.01
CA LYS A 551 5.96 24.48 -17.07
C LYS A 551 6.89 25.40 -16.26
N ASP A 552 8.11 24.94 -15.95
CA ASP A 552 9.13 25.79 -15.32
C ASP A 552 9.52 26.98 -16.22
N VAL A 553 8.89 28.11 -15.97
CA VAL A 553 9.28 29.43 -16.48
C VAL A 553 10.58 29.86 -15.79
N GLY A 554 11.69 29.36 -16.33
CA GLY A 554 13.02 29.49 -15.74
C GLY A 554 13.37 30.91 -15.30
N SER A 555 14.23 31.02 -14.29
CA SER A 555 14.44 32.14 -13.36
C SER A 555 14.72 33.55 -13.92
N GLY A 556 14.82 33.74 -15.24
CA GLY A 556 14.85 35.05 -15.90
C GLY A 556 13.49 35.52 -16.45
N SER A 557 12.47 34.67 -16.39
CA SER A 557 11.10 35.00 -16.79
C SER A 557 10.45 35.92 -15.74
N LYS A 558 9.55 36.82 -16.16
CA LYS A 558 8.63 37.44 -15.19
C LYS A 558 7.83 36.32 -14.49
N PRO A 559 7.49 36.45 -13.19
CA PRO A 559 6.61 35.50 -12.52
C PRO A 559 5.33 35.33 -13.36
N GLY A 560 4.91 34.08 -13.54
CA GLY A 560 3.76 33.75 -14.37
C GLY A 560 2.50 34.37 -13.79
N ASP A 561 1.70 34.95 -14.68
CA ASP A 561 0.39 35.52 -14.35
C ASP A 561 -0.64 34.80 -15.23
N PHE A 562 -1.07 33.66 -14.72
CA PHE A 562 -1.94 32.71 -15.44
C PHE A 562 -3.38 32.97 -15.03
N ARG A 563 -4.27 33.15 -16.00
CA ARG A 563 -5.66 33.56 -15.72
C ARG A 563 -6.64 32.87 -16.65
N PHE A 564 -7.65 32.22 -16.07
CA PHE A 564 -8.88 31.88 -16.79
C PHE A 564 -9.84 33.07 -16.73
N ASP A 565 -10.55 33.32 -17.84
CA ASP A 565 -11.72 34.20 -17.89
C ASP A 565 -12.83 33.43 -18.59
N VAL A 566 -13.78 32.95 -17.80
CA VAL A 566 -15.00 32.27 -18.26
C VAL A 566 -16.11 33.31 -18.27
N SER A 567 -16.84 33.36 -19.38
CA SER A 567 -17.89 34.35 -19.58
C SER A 567 -19.11 33.75 -20.28
N GLY A 568 -20.29 34.28 -19.98
CA GLY A 568 -21.54 33.87 -20.58
C GLY A 568 -22.74 34.63 -20.05
N HIS A 569 -23.91 34.27 -20.57
CA HIS A 569 -25.19 34.52 -19.94
C HIS A 569 -25.76 33.19 -19.47
N ALA A 570 -26.21 33.09 -18.22
CA ALA A 570 -27.10 32.03 -17.77
C ALA A 570 -28.50 32.28 -18.35
N GLY A 571 -29.25 31.24 -18.69
CA GLY A 571 -30.66 31.36 -19.11
C GLY A 571 -31.63 31.49 -17.93
N ALA A 572 -31.13 31.89 -16.75
CA ALA A 572 -31.90 31.93 -15.52
C ALA A 572 -32.87 33.13 -15.40
N ASP A 573 -33.01 33.99 -16.42
CA ASP A 573 -33.93 35.14 -16.48
C ASP A 573 -33.88 36.06 -15.24
N GLY A 574 -32.68 36.31 -14.70
CA GLY A 574 -32.40 37.12 -13.51
C GLY A 574 -32.75 36.43 -12.19
N SER A 575 -33.17 35.16 -12.24
CA SER A 575 -33.63 34.37 -11.09
C SER A 575 -32.48 33.61 -10.40
N GLY A 576 -32.80 32.55 -9.65
CA GLY A 576 -31.83 31.73 -8.93
C GLY A 576 -31.22 32.35 -7.67
N GLY A 577 -30.48 31.50 -6.94
CA GLY A 577 -29.57 31.84 -5.85
C GLY A 577 -28.12 31.73 -6.31
N TRP A 578 -27.26 32.58 -5.77
CA TRP A 578 -25.83 32.59 -6.04
C TRP A 578 -25.06 32.15 -4.79
N GLU A 579 -24.15 31.20 -4.93
CA GLU A 579 -23.31 30.70 -3.83
C GLU A 579 -21.85 30.60 -4.27
N GLN A 580 -20.95 30.89 -3.33
CA GLN A 580 -19.51 30.69 -3.49
C GLN A 580 -18.94 29.95 -2.29
N PHE A 581 -17.95 29.10 -2.55
CA PHE A 581 -17.12 28.49 -1.51
C PHE A 581 -15.74 28.16 -2.06
N ASN A 582 -14.79 27.89 -1.18
CA ASN A 582 -13.47 27.40 -1.53
C ASN A 582 -13.02 26.37 -0.50
N ASN A 583 -12.11 25.46 -0.89
CA ASN A 583 -11.54 24.48 0.02
C ASN A 583 -10.21 23.93 -0.52
N SER A 584 -9.57 23.07 0.25
CA SER A 584 -8.43 22.25 -0.16
C SER A 584 -8.71 20.77 0.14
N ILE A 585 -8.15 19.87 -0.67
CA ILE A 585 -8.15 18.43 -0.44
C ILE A 585 -6.69 17.96 -0.51
N TYR A 586 -6.33 17.01 0.34
CA TYR A 586 -4.98 16.46 0.44
C TYR A 586 -5.03 14.95 0.29
N ASP A 587 -4.18 14.41 -0.58
CA ASP A 587 -3.90 12.97 -0.67
C ASP A 587 -2.39 12.74 -0.78
N GLY A 588 -1.79 12.29 0.32
CA GLY A 588 -0.36 12.07 0.45
C GLY A 588 0.47 13.33 0.15
N SER A 589 1.20 13.30 -0.97
CA SER A 589 2.03 14.40 -1.47
C SER A 589 1.29 15.38 -2.40
N THR A 590 0.03 15.09 -2.72
CA THR A 590 -0.82 15.88 -3.63
C THR A 590 -1.76 16.78 -2.84
N GLU A 591 -1.88 18.03 -3.27
CA GLU A 591 -2.87 18.99 -2.82
C GLU A 591 -3.67 19.48 -4.03
N ILE A 592 -5.00 19.49 -3.92
CA ILE A 592 -5.89 20.22 -4.81
C ILE A 592 -6.58 21.35 -4.05
N ARG A 593 -6.37 22.60 -4.48
CA ARG A 593 -7.11 23.78 -3.98
C ARG A 593 -8.14 24.22 -5.00
N TYR A 594 -9.34 24.54 -4.55
CA TYR A 594 -10.41 24.92 -5.47
C TYR A 594 -11.31 26.04 -4.95
N HIS A 595 -11.96 26.72 -5.89
CA HIS A 595 -13.00 27.70 -5.68
C HIS A 595 -14.19 27.41 -6.58
N VAL A 596 -15.38 27.59 -6.03
CA VAL A 596 -16.65 27.35 -6.69
C VAL A 596 -17.45 28.63 -6.74
N ALA A 597 -18.03 28.88 -7.90
CA ALA A 597 -19.03 29.89 -8.18
C ALA A 597 -20.23 29.18 -8.78
N GLN A 598 -21.40 29.17 -8.09
CA GLN A 598 -22.59 28.52 -8.62
C GLN A 598 -23.85 29.38 -8.62
N LEU A 599 -24.60 29.26 -9.70
CA LEU A 599 -25.99 29.72 -9.86
C LEU A 599 -26.90 28.50 -9.77
N HIS A 600 -27.90 28.53 -8.89
CA HIS A 600 -28.74 27.36 -8.60
C HIS A 600 -30.17 27.76 -8.23
N GLY A 601 -31.13 26.84 -8.31
CA GLY A 601 -32.51 27.09 -7.87
C GLY A 601 -33.25 28.18 -8.67
N ALA A 602 -32.89 28.32 -9.94
CA ALA A 602 -33.77 28.89 -10.96
C ALA A 602 -34.86 27.85 -11.34
N SER A 603 -35.57 28.03 -12.45
CA SER A 603 -36.35 26.94 -13.06
C SER A 603 -35.47 25.88 -13.74
N ASP A 604 -34.18 26.20 -13.86
CA ASP A 604 -33.26 25.69 -14.87
C ASP A 604 -32.07 24.98 -14.17
N PRO A 605 -31.37 24.07 -14.85
CA PRO A 605 -30.27 23.32 -14.27
C PRO A 605 -29.18 24.23 -13.70
N SER A 606 -28.61 23.87 -12.54
CA SER A 606 -27.59 24.69 -11.91
C SER A 606 -26.30 24.76 -12.75
N ILE A 607 -25.66 25.92 -12.70
CA ILE A 607 -24.32 26.16 -13.24
C ILE A 607 -23.36 26.17 -12.06
N CYS A 608 -22.45 25.20 -11.97
CA CYS A 608 -21.42 25.12 -10.95
C CYS A 608 -20.03 25.23 -11.60
N GLU A 609 -19.49 26.45 -11.65
CA GLU A 609 -18.16 26.75 -12.17
C GLU A 609 -17.10 26.47 -11.10
N VAL A 610 -16.22 25.50 -11.35
CA VAL A 610 -15.19 25.06 -10.40
C VAL A 610 -13.79 25.32 -10.96
N TYR A 611 -13.03 26.17 -10.29
CA TYR A 611 -11.65 26.51 -10.62
C TYR A 611 -10.73 25.81 -9.63
N PHE A 612 -9.70 25.12 -10.11
CA PHE A 612 -8.85 24.31 -9.24
C PHE A 612 -7.38 24.35 -9.63
N VAL A 613 -6.53 24.04 -8.66
CA VAL A 613 -5.08 23.94 -8.77
C VAL A 613 -4.65 22.61 -8.20
N ILE A 614 -3.86 21.83 -8.93
CA ILE A 614 -3.25 20.59 -8.45
C ILE A 614 -1.74 20.80 -8.36
N THR A 615 -1.19 20.53 -7.17
CA THR A 615 0.24 20.51 -6.89
C THR A 615 0.62 19.22 -6.19
N ASP A 616 1.70 18.58 -6.63
CA ASP A 616 2.25 17.36 -6.02
C ASP A 616 3.74 17.58 -5.74
N GLN A 617 4.19 17.31 -4.51
CA GLN A 617 5.59 17.50 -4.12
C GLN A 617 6.59 16.76 -5.04
N ARG A 618 6.18 15.63 -5.64
CA ARG A 618 6.98 14.85 -6.60
C ARG A 618 7.32 15.61 -7.88
N TRP A 619 6.49 16.59 -8.28
CA TRP A 619 6.73 17.43 -9.46
C TRP A 619 7.73 18.58 -9.20
N GLY A 620 8.23 18.70 -7.95
CA GLY A 620 9.05 19.82 -7.50
C GLY A 620 8.37 21.20 -7.60
N PRO A 621 7.05 21.34 -7.28
CA PRO A 621 6.36 22.60 -7.36
C PRO A 621 7.00 23.58 -6.38
N THR A 622 7.21 24.79 -6.86
CA THR A 622 7.61 25.92 -6.01
C THR A 622 6.71 27.10 -6.33
N GLY A 623 6.56 27.99 -5.35
CA GLY A 623 5.80 29.21 -5.49
C GLY A 623 4.65 29.29 -4.49
N HIS A 624 4.42 30.50 -3.98
CA HIS A 624 3.10 30.85 -3.48
C HIS A 624 2.24 31.20 -4.69
N TYR A 625 1.01 30.71 -4.70
CA TYR A 625 -0.06 31.16 -5.57
C TYR A 625 -1.20 31.71 -4.72
N GLU A 626 -1.80 32.80 -5.19
CA GLU A 626 -3.00 33.40 -4.62
C GLU A 626 -4.09 33.36 -5.69
N PHE A 627 -5.28 32.90 -5.31
CA PHE A 627 -6.46 32.95 -6.14
C PHE A 627 -7.07 34.36 -6.05
N ASP A 628 -6.93 35.16 -7.11
CA ASP A 628 -7.67 36.43 -7.26
C ASP A 628 -9.09 36.09 -7.71
N TYR A 629 -10.09 36.41 -6.88
CA TYR A 629 -11.50 36.10 -7.14
C TYR A 629 -12.23 37.28 -7.78
N PRO A 630 -13.02 37.06 -8.83
CA PRO A 630 -13.68 38.13 -9.57
C PRO A 630 -14.90 38.65 -8.81
N SER A 631 -15.20 39.94 -8.98
CA SER A 631 -16.51 40.47 -8.64
C SER A 631 -17.53 40.00 -9.68
N ILE A 632 -18.48 39.14 -9.30
CA ILE A 632 -19.61 38.80 -10.15
C ILE A 632 -20.53 40.01 -10.33
N ASP A 633 -21.00 40.19 -11.56
CA ASP A 633 -22.02 41.18 -11.91
C ASP A 633 -23.34 40.80 -11.20
N SER A 634 -23.96 41.74 -10.49
CA SER A 634 -25.17 41.47 -9.70
C SER A 634 -26.40 41.12 -10.54
N SER A 635 -26.31 41.18 -11.87
CA SER A 635 -27.39 40.83 -12.79
C SER A 635 -27.78 39.34 -12.80
N ARG A 636 -26.96 38.43 -12.27
CA ARG A 636 -27.15 36.95 -12.23
C ARG A 636 -27.17 36.25 -13.60
N ASP A 637 -27.72 36.90 -14.62
CA ASP A 637 -27.61 36.46 -16.01
C ASP A 637 -26.17 36.52 -16.47
N ARG A 638 -25.48 37.64 -16.25
CA ARG A 638 -24.11 37.82 -16.75
C ARG A 638 -23.09 37.12 -15.87
N LEU A 639 -22.83 35.85 -16.18
CA LEU A 639 -21.71 35.10 -15.64
C LEU A 639 -20.40 35.64 -16.24
N GLN A 640 -19.57 36.25 -15.40
CA GLN A 640 -18.20 36.57 -15.77
C GLN A 640 -17.27 36.29 -14.59
N THR A 641 -16.66 35.12 -14.63
CA THR A 641 -15.77 34.62 -13.59
C THR A 641 -14.36 34.52 -14.15
N SER A 642 -13.45 35.37 -13.68
CA SER A 642 -12.03 35.25 -13.99
C SER A 642 -11.24 34.88 -12.75
N VAL A 643 -10.49 33.78 -12.82
CA VAL A 643 -9.61 33.32 -11.74
C VAL A 643 -8.16 33.44 -12.17
N ARG A 644 -7.33 33.98 -11.29
CA ARG A 644 -5.91 34.28 -11.54
C ARG A 644 -5.03 33.48 -10.59
N ILE A 645 -3.88 33.07 -11.09
CA ILE A 645 -2.73 32.54 -10.37
C ILE A 645 -1.55 33.46 -10.68
N SER A 646 -1.03 34.11 -9.64
CA SER A 646 0.19 34.92 -9.74
C SER A 646 1.27 34.36 -8.82
N GLY A 647 2.51 34.32 -9.30
CA GLY A 647 3.67 33.92 -8.50
C GLY A 647 4.79 33.27 -9.30
N THR A 648 5.80 32.75 -8.61
CA THR A 648 6.85 31.92 -9.22
C THR A 648 6.40 30.46 -9.31
N VAL A 649 5.28 30.22 -10.00
CA VAL A 649 4.64 28.92 -10.15
C VAL A 649 5.32 28.06 -11.22
N ARG A 650 5.47 26.75 -10.94
CA ARG A 650 5.96 25.74 -11.89
C ARG A 650 5.46 24.35 -11.55
N ASN A 651 5.38 23.50 -12.57
CA ASN A 651 5.08 22.08 -12.53
C ASN A 651 3.79 21.78 -11.74
N MET A 652 2.69 22.36 -12.20
CA MET A 652 1.36 22.26 -11.58
C MET A 652 0.27 22.33 -12.63
N PHE A 653 -0.90 21.77 -12.32
CA PHE A 653 -2.11 21.98 -13.11
C PHE A 653 -2.90 23.17 -12.59
N PHE A 654 -3.38 24.00 -13.50
CA PHE A 654 -4.43 24.97 -13.27
C PHE A 654 -5.63 24.58 -14.14
N GLY A 655 -6.78 24.34 -13.53
CA GLY A 655 -7.96 23.80 -14.17
C GLY A 655 -9.23 24.61 -13.95
N TYR A 656 -10.18 24.39 -14.85
CA TYR A 656 -11.57 24.81 -14.75
C TYR A 656 -12.45 23.63 -15.17
N THR A 657 -13.48 23.31 -14.40
CA THR A 657 -14.47 22.29 -14.73
C THR A 657 -15.88 22.79 -14.45
N LEU A 658 -16.85 22.36 -15.26
CA LEU A 658 -18.26 22.75 -15.13
C LEU A 658 -19.08 21.55 -14.68
N PHE A 659 -19.66 21.67 -13.48
CA PHE A 659 -20.67 20.77 -12.97
C PHE A 659 -22.07 21.40 -13.04
N SER A 660 -23.09 20.59 -12.86
CA SER A 660 -24.50 20.96 -12.97
C SER A 660 -25.36 19.94 -12.23
N ASP A 661 -26.55 20.34 -11.82
CA ASP A 661 -27.60 19.48 -11.23
C ASP A 661 -28.96 19.89 -11.81
N GLU A 662 -29.82 18.92 -12.11
CA GLU A 662 -31.14 19.13 -12.74
C GLU A 662 -32.09 20.06 -11.97
N THR A 663 -32.02 20.08 -10.63
CA THR A 663 -33.05 20.74 -9.80
C THR A 663 -32.51 21.42 -8.54
N TRP A 664 -31.28 21.11 -8.15
CA TRP A 664 -30.65 21.57 -6.92
C TRP A 664 -29.32 22.26 -7.18
N LYS A 665 -28.60 22.53 -6.09
CA LYS A 665 -27.25 23.07 -6.11
C LYS A 665 -26.25 21.93 -5.94
N VAL A 666 -25.10 22.01 -6.60
CA VAL A 666 -24.01 21.07 -6.35
C VAL A 666 -23.40 21.45 -4.99
N SER A 667 -23.43 20.53 -4.03
CA SER A 667 -22.91 20.78 -2.67
C SER A 667 -21.39 20.74 -2.62
N GLN A 668 -20.82 21.39 -1.60
CA GLN A 668 -19.38 21.40 -1.35
C GLN A 668 -18.78 19.99 -1.21
N THR A 669 -19.51 19.04 -0.62
CA THR A 669 -19.08 17.63 -0.52
C THR A 669 -19.03 16.97 -1.90
N GLN A 670 -20.07 17.13 -2.72
CA GLN A 670 -20.12 16.56 -4.08
C GLN A 670 -18.99 17.12 -4.96
N VAL A 671 -18.71 18.44 -4.89
CA VAL A 671 -17.55 19.03 -5.59
C VAL A 671 -16.24 18.46 -5.05
N ALA A 672 -16.08 18.32 -3.73
CA ALA A 672 -14.86 17.79 -3.15
C ALA A 672 -14.58 16.35 -3.60
N GLU A 673 -15.59 15.47 -3.55
CA GLU A 673 -15.43 14.08 -3.96
C GLU A 673 -15.13 13.95 -5.47
N ALA A 674 -15.88 14.67 -6.33
CA ALA A 674 -15.64 14.67 -7.77
C ALA A 674 -14.25 15.22 -8.14
N LEU A 675 -13.78 16.26 -7.44
CA LEU A 675 -12.42 16.79 -7.62
C LEU A 675 -11.32 15.85 -7.09
N ASN A 676 -11.60 15.08 -6.03
CA ASN A 676 -10.65 14.09 -5.52
C ASN A 676 -10.44 12.94 -6.53
N GLU A 677 -11.52 12.42 -7.10
CA GLU A 677 -11.47 11.42 -8.19
C GLU A 677 -10.74 12.00 -9.43
N MET A 678 -11.07 13.24 -9.83
CA MET A 678 -10.39 13.92 -10.93
C MET A 678 -8.88 14.11 -10.66
N MET A 679 -8.48 14.42 -9.42
CA MET A 679 -7.08 14.54 -9.00
C MET A 679 -6.35 13.21 -9.15
N LEU A 680 -6.90 12.11 -8.63
CA LEU A 680 -6.32 10.77 -8.74
C LEU A 680 -6.12 10.35 -10.21
N VAL A 681 -7.14 10.59 -11.04
CA VAL A 681 -7.11 10.30 -12.48
C VAL A 681 -6.04 11.13 -13.21
N ILE A 682 -5.89 12.41 -12.89
CA ILE A 682 -4.85 13.27 -13.49
C ILE A 682 -3.46 12.79 -13.06
N VAL A 683 -3.21 12.66 -11.75
CA VAL A 683 -1.90 12.31 -11.19
C VAL A 683 -1.41 10.97 -11.73
N GLY A 684 -2.25 9.92 -11.65
CA GLY A 684 -1.88 8.58 -12.14
C GLY A 684 -1.62 8.51 -13.64
N ALA A 685 -2.26 9.38 -14.44
CA ALA A 685 -2.04 9.42 -15.89
C ALA A 685 -0.76 10.16 -16.30
N VAL A 686 -0.30 11.14 -15.51
CA VAL A 686 0.82 12.03 -15.88
C VAL A 686 2.11 11.77 -15.11
N GLU A 687 2.06 11.10 -13.96
CA GLU A 687 3.26 10.71 -13.20
C GLU A 687 4.30 9.96 -14.05
N PRO A 688 3.94 8.99 -14.91
CA PRO A 688 4.90 8.32 -15.80
C PRO A 688 5.55 9.22 -16.87
N LEU A 689 4.98 10.40 -17.13
CA LEU A 689 5.50 11.39 -18.08
C LEU A 689 6.39 12.45 -17.41
N LEU A 690 6.17 12.70 -16.11
CA LEU A 690 6.86 13.72 -15.32
C LEU A 690 8.06 13.16 -14.56
N VAL A 691 7.97 11.93 -14.05
CA VAL A 691 9.07 11.23 -13.40
C VAL A 691 9.94 10.58 -14.48
N GLN A 692 10.90 11.33 -15.02
CA GLN A 692 11.96 10.69 -15.81
C GLN A 692 12.76 9.75 -14.89
N PRO A 693 13.02 8.49 -15.30
CA PRO A 693 13.86 7.60 -14.51
C PRO A 693 15.26 8.21 -14.41
N THR A 694 15.64 8.63 -13.20
CA THR A 694 16.98 9.14 -12.92
C THR A 694 17.99 8.09 -13.35
N THR A 695 18.89 8.43 -14.27
CA THR A 695 19.88 7.51 -14.82
C THR A 695 20.81 7.01 -13.70
N GLN A 696 20.47 5.86 -13.14
CA GLN A 696 21.26 5.16 -12.14
C GLN A 696 22.58 4.74 -12.80
N SER A 697 23.71 4.99 -12.13
CA SER A 697 24.99 4.96 -12.83
C SER A 697 25.42 3.53 -13.15
N ALA A 698 25.93 3.31 -14.38
CA ALA A 698 26.42 1.99 -14.79
C ALA A 698 27.59 1.48 -13.92
N ALA A 699 28.22 2.32 -13.10
CA ALA A 699 29.24 1.93 -12.13
C ALA A 699 28.65 1.17 -10.93
N ASP A 700 27.43 1.54 -10.49
CA ASP A 700 26.73 0.86 -9.40
C ASP A 700 26.29 -0.56 -9.82
N GLU A 701 25.86 -0.70 -11.07
CA GLU A 701 25.56 -1.98 -11.72
C GLU A 701 26.80 -2.85 -11.95
N LEU A 702 27.97 -2.27 -12.22
CA LEU A 702 29.20 -3.04 -12.42
C LEU A 702 29.77 -3.59 -11.10
N PHE A 703 29.77 -2.78 -10.03
CA PHE A 703 30.14 -3.22 -8.68
C PHE A 703 29.19 -4.33 -8.16
N LEU A 704 27.92 -4.22 -8.59
CA LEU A 704 26.91 -5.26 -8.78
C LEU A 704 27.31 -6.73 -9.01
N SER A 705 28.31 -6.93 -9.87
CA SER A 705 28.37 -8.12 -10.75
C SER A 705 29.54 -9.06 -10.47
N SER A 706 30.73 -8.52 -10.21
CA SER A 706 31.99 -9.26 -10.34
C SER A 706 32.50 -9.95 -9.06
N CYS A 707 32.01 -9.54 -7.88
CA CYS A 707 32.38 -10.17 -6.60
C CYS A 707 31.21 -10.16 -5.60
N THR A 708 30.05 -10.66 -6.03
CA THR A 708 28.83 -10.63 -5.22
C THR A 708 28.92 -11.50 -3.96
N ALA A 709 28.20 -11.08 -2.91
CA ALA A 709 27.92 -11.90 -1.74
C ALA A 709 27.37 -13.29 -2.13
N LYS A 710 26.66 -13.40 -3.27
CA LYS A 710 26.18 -14.64 -3.89
C LYS A 710 27.31 -15.64 -4.21
N VAL A 711 28.49 -15.20 -4.65
CA VAL A 711 29.65 -16.07 -4.91
C VAL A 711 30.27 -16.56 -3.60
N ALA A 712 30.37 -15.68 -2.60
CA ALA A 712 30.82 -16.06 -1.25
C ALA A 712 29.85 -17.07 -0.61
N VAL A 713 28.54 -16.80 -0.65
CA VAL A 713 27.46 -17.67 -0.17
C VAL A 713 27.46 -19.03 -0.90
N ASN A 714 27.56 -19.05 -2.23
CA ASN A 714 27.67 -20.31 -2.98
C ASN A 714 28.95 -21.10 -2.65
N SER A 715 30.03 -20.42 -2.29
CA SER A 715 31.27 -21.06 -1.84
C SER A 715 31.16 -21.60 -0.41
N ILE A 716 30.36 -20.96 0.45
CA ILE A 716 29.97 -21.46 1.78
C ILE A 716 29.09 -22.72 1.64
N PHE A 717 28.12 -22.74 0.72
CA PHE A 717 27.30 -23.93 0.43
C PHE A 717 28.13 -25.14 -0.05
N ARG A 718 29.27 -24.92 -0.72
CA ARG A 718 30.20 -26.02 -1.06
C ARG A 718 30.88 -26.64 0.19
N CYS A 719 31.05 -25.87 1.26
CA CYS A 719 31.49 -26.40 2.56
C CYS A 719 30.37 -27.16 3.29
N ASP A 720 29.11 -26.75 3.11
CA ASP A 720 27.93 -27.40 3.72
C ASP A 720 27.65 -28.82 3.19
N ALA A 721 28.12 -29.17 1.99
CA ALA A 721 28.12 -30.55 1.49
C ALA A 721 28.95 -31.53 2.35
N ILE A 722 29.91 -31.01 3.12
CA ILE A 722 30.68 -31.77 4.14
C ILE A 722 29.87 -31.86 5.43
N PHE A 723 29.23 -30.76 5.83
CA PHE A 723 28.45 -30.61 7.06
C PHE A 723 27.20 -31.51 7.06
N SER A 724 26.35 -31.42 6.03
CA SER A 724 25.09 -32.17 5.88
C SER A 724 25.23 -33.70 5.96
N LYS A 725 26.38 -34.26 5.56
CA LYS A 725 26.68 -35.71 5.69
C LYS A 725 27.12 -36.11 7.10
N GLN A 726 27.71 -35.20 7.87
CA GLN A 726 28.22 -35.48 9.22
C GLN A 726 27.22 -35.07 10.32
N ALA A 727 26.43 -34.03 10.10
CA ALA A 727 25.48 -33.47 11.06
C ALA A 727 24.35 -34.42 11.47
N LYS A 728 23.93 -35.34 10.59
CA LYS A 728 22.88 -36.32 10.90
C LYS A 728 23.23 -37.30 12.03
N ARG A 729 24.48 -37.30 12.53
CA ARG A 729 24.95 -38.16 13.64
C ARG A 729 26.01 -37.48 14.51
N PHE A 730 25.75 -36.27 15.01
CA PHE A 730 26.57 -35.70 16.09
C PHE A 730 26.54 -36.62 17.32
N LYS A 731 27.65 -37.32 17.60
CA LYS A 731 27.79 -38.22 18.76
C LYS A 731 28.17 -37.43 20.03
N GLY A 732 27.33 -36.45 20.38
CA GLY A 732 27.57 -35.51 21.48
C GLY A 732 28.38 -34.26 21.09
N PRO A 733 28.67 -33.37 22.06
CA PRO A 733 29.10 -32.00 21.79
C PRO A 733 30.46 -31.89 21.08
N ASP A 734 31.47 -32.67 21.50
CA ASP A 734 32.79 -32.69 20.84
C ASP A 734 32.69 -33.09 19.36
N SER A 735 31.77 -34.00 19.02
CA SER A 735 31.52 -34.41 17.64
C SER A 735 30.90 -33.29 16.81
N CYS A 736 30.05 -32.44 17.40
CA CYS A 736 29.52 -31.26 16.72
C CYS A 736 30.59 -30.16 16.56
N ARG A 737 31.37 -29.91 17.61
CA ARG A 737 32.43 -28.89 17.63
C ARG A 737 33.53 -29.17 16.58
N SER A 738 33.90 -30.44 16.40
CA SER A 738 34.86 -30.87 15.36
C SER A 738 34.36 -30.62 13.92
N VAL A 739 33.05 -30.73 13.69
CA VAL A 739 32.45 -30.51 12.36
C VAL A 739 32.29 -29.01 12.09
N LEU A 740 31.96 -28.20 13.12
CA LEU A 740 31.95 -26.74 13.01
C LEU A 740 33.34 -26.14 12.79
N ASP A 741 34.40 -26.66 13.43
CA ASP A 741 35.79 -26.25 13.14
C ASP A 741 36.16 -26.48 11.66
N GLN A 742 35.80 -27.65 11.10
CA GLN A 742 36.00 -27.94 9.68
C GLN A 742 35.22 -26.99 8.76
N LEU A 743 33.97 -26.64 9.12
CA LEU A 743 33.16 -25.67 8.38
C LEU A 743 33.81 -24.28 8.38
N PHE A 744 34.16 -23.73 9.55
CA PHE A 744 34.76 -22.39 9.66
C PHE A 744 36.10 -22.28 8.92
N ARG A 745 36.94 -23.33 8.97
CA ARG A 745 38.19 -23.38 8.18
C ARG A 745 37.93 -23.38 6.68
N CYS A 746 36.92 -24.13 6.22
CA CYS A 746 36.54 -24.17 4.80
C CYS A 746 36.03 -22.80 4.33
N VAL A 747 35.14 -22.15 5.09
CA VAL A 747 34.63 -20.81 4.80
C VAL A 747 35.75 -19.76 4.79
N SER A 748 36.65 -19.77 5.79
CA SER A 748 37.83 -18.90 5.83
C SER A 748 38.71 -19.04 4.58
N PHE A 749 38.92 -20.27 4.10
CA PHE A 749 39.71 -20.55 2.90
C PHE A 749 39.03 -20.05 1.61
N GLN A 750 37.73 -20.30 1.43
CA GLN A 750 37.00 -19.84 0.25
C GLN A 750 36.93 -18.30 0.16
N THR A 751 36.71 -17.62 1.29
CA THR A 751 36.72 -16.14 1.36
C THR A 751 38.09 -15.57 0.98
N TYR A 752 39.18 -16.22 1.38
CA TYR A 752 40.55 -15.84 0.99
C TYR A 752 40.81 -16.01 -0.52
N GLN A 753 40.36 -17.12 -1.12
CA GLN A 753 40.50 -17.37 -2.56
C GLN A 753 39.72 -16.33 -3.41
N CYS A 754 38.49 -16.01 -2.99
CA CYS A 754 37.68 -14.97 -3.63
C CYS A 754 38.37 -13.58 -3.58
N TYR A 755 38.95 -13.22 -2.43
CA TYR A 755 39.69 -11.97 -2.26
C TYR A 755 40.96 -11.88 -3.11
N GLN A 756 41.75 -12.96 -3.21
CA GLN A 756 42.95 -12.97 -4.06
C GLN A 756 42.59 -12.92 -5.55
N GLY A 757 41.58 -13.67 -5.98
CA GLY A 757 41.10 -13.62 -7.37
C GLY A 757 40.57 -12.24 -7.80
N TRP A 758 40.05 -11.44 -6.87
CA TRP A 758 39.70 -10.04 -7.14
C TRP A 758 40.96 -9.16 -7.25
N LYS A 759 41.89 -9.29 -6.30
CA LYS A 759 43.15 -8.51 -6.26
C LYS A 759 44.05 -8.76 -7.47
N GLU A 760 44.07 -9.97 -8.01
CA GLU A 760 44.89 -10.33 -9.18
C GLU A 760 44.29 -9.83 -10.52
N ASN A 761 42.99 -9.50 -10.57
CA ASN A 761 42.30 -9.11 -11.81
C ASN A 761 42.00 -7.62 -11.95
N TYR A 762 42.15 -6.81 -10.89
CA TYR A 762 41.90 -5.36 -10.92
C TYR A 762 43.04 -4.59 -10.24
N PHE A 763 43.56 -3.55 -10.91
CA PHE A 763 44.69 -2.73 -10.42
C PHE A 763 44.40 -2.09 -9.05
N ASP A 764 45.44 -1.96 -8.21
CA ASP A 764 45.42 -1.56 -6.78
C ASP A 764 44.75 -0.22 -6.43
N THR A 765 44.24 0.56 -7.39
CA THR A 765 43.77 1.95 -7.20
C THR A 765 42.31 2.10 -6.74
N LEU A 766 41.52 1.02 -6.72
CA LEU A 766 40.07 1.06 -6.40
C LEU A 766 39.67 0.32 -5.12
N VAL A 767 40.62 -0.03 -4.25
CA VAL A 767 40.30 -0.60 -2.93
C VAL A 767 39.90 0.54 -1.96
N PRO A 768 38.69 0.55 -1.39
CA PRO A 768 38.39 1.46 -0.28
C PRO A 768 39.33 1.15 0.88
N SER A 769 40.06 2.16 1.39
CA SER A 769 41.09 2.05 2.43
C SER A 769 40.65 1.40 3.76
N ASN A 770 39.36 1.09 3.87
CA ASN A 770 38.66 0.70 5.08
C ASN A 770 38.31 -0.81 5.08
N PHE A 771 38.49 -1.52 3.95
CA PHE A 771 38.12 -2.93 3.82
C PHE A 771 39.28 -3.87 4.17
N ASN A 772 39.48 -4.11 5.47
CA ASN A 772 40.53 -5.01 5.96
C ASN A 772 40.06 -6.48 6.03
N SER A 773 40.27 -7.22 4.94
CA SER A 773 39.89 -8.63 4.81
C SER A 773 40.70 -9.58 5.73
N GLU A 774 41.93 -9.22 6.11
CA GLU A 774 42.75 -10.04 7.02
C GLU A 774 42.12 -10.16 8.41
N VAL A 775 41.44 -9.12 8.90
CA VAL A 775 40.74 -9.15 10.20
C VAL A 775 39.61 -10.18 10.19
N ILE A 776 38.82 -10.25 9.10
CA ILE A 776 37.71 -11.20 8.95
C ILE A 776 38.26 -12.64 8.88
N ILE A 777 39.31 -12.85 8.10
CA ILE A 777 39.95 -14.17 7.93
C ILE A 777 40.62 -14.64 9.22
N SER A 778 41.25 -13.73 9.97
CA SER A 778 41.81 -13.98 11.31
C SER A 778 40.72 -14.38 12.31
N TYR A 779 39.61 -13.64 12.36
CA TYR A 779 38.48 -13.93 13.24
C TYR A 779 37.90 -15.34 13.01
N LEU A 780 37.63 -15.70 11.74
CA LEU A 780 37.12 -17.02 11.36
C LEU A 780 38.07 -18.18 11.68
N ARG A 781 39.40 -17.96 11.68
CA ARG A 781 40.38 -18.99 12.09
C ARG A 781 40.49 -19.17 13.61
N ASN A 782 40.12 -18.15 14.39
CA ASN A 782 40.32 -18.14 15.84
C ASN A 782 39.08 -18.56 16.64
N LEU A 783 37.88 -18.43 16.05
CA LEU A 783 36.60 -18.93 16.58
C LEU A 783 36.66 -20.35 17.22
N PRO A 784 37.31 -21.35 16.60
CA PRO A 784 37.40 -22.71 17.16
C PRO A 784 38.30 -22.84 18.40
N ASN A 785 39.23 -21.90 18.61
CA ASN A 785 40.24 -21.94 19.67
C ASN A 785 39.83 -21.18 20.95
N ALA A 786 38.63 -20.57 20.98
CA ALA A 786 38.08 -19.97 22.19
C ALA A 786 37.90 -21.05 23.28
N ARG A 787 38.39 -20.77 24.50
CA ARG A 787 38.74 -21.76 25.53
C ARG A 787 37.60 -22.75 25.85
N LYS A 788 37.97 -24.01 26.06
CA LYS A 788 37.08 -25.17 26.22
C LYS A 788 36.15 -25.16 27.44
N ASP A 789 36.41 -24.32 28.43
CA ASP A 789 35.75 -24.38 29.75
C ASP A 789 34.68 -23.29 29.95
N ASP A 790 34.50 -22.40 28.96
CA ASP A 790 33.53 -21.30 29.05
C ASP A 790 32.16 -21.73 28.52
N LYS A 791 31.25 -22.08 29.43
CA LYS A 791 29.91 -22.61 29.13
C LYS A 791 28.98 -21.65 28.38
N ASN A 792 29.41 -20.39 28.20
CA ASN A 792 28.68 -19.38 27.43
C ASN A 792 29.18 -19.24 25.98
N ASN A 793 30.13 -20.07 25.54
CA ASN A 793 30.54 -20.10 24.13
C ASN A 793 29.39 -20.61 23.26
N LEU A 794 28.91 -19.78 22.33
CA LEU A 794 27.79 -20.06 21.43
C LEU A 794 27.90 -21.41 20.70
N VAL A 795 29.14 -21.79 20.34
CA VAL A 795 29.43 -23.08 19.67
C VAL A 795 29.25 -24.27 20.62
N ASP A 796 29.61 -24.13 21.90
CA ASP A 796 29.40 -25.18 22.90
C ASP A 796 27.93 -25.31 23.28
N THR A 797 27.23 -24.20 23.49
CA THR A 797 25.78 -24.20 23.77
C THR A 797 25.02 -24.88 22.62
N PHE A 798 25.27 -24.47 21.38
CA PHE A 798 24.67 -25.10 20.20
C PHE A 798 24.97 -26.60 20.14
N CYS A 799 26.24 -26.99 20.29
CA CYS A 799 26.64 -28.40 20.24
C CYS A 799 26.14 -29.25 21.42
N HIS A 800 25.82 -28.62 22.56
CA HIS A 800 25.21 -29.30 23.71
C HIS A 800 23.72 -29.60 23.49
N HIS A 801 22.97 -28.65 22.91
CA HIS A 801 21.53 -28.82 22.68
C HIS A 801 21.21 -29.59 21.39
N ALA A 802 21.95 -29.39 20.30
CA ALA A 802 21.72 -30.07 19.03
C ALA A 802 21.87 -31.61 19.10
N ALA A 803 22.61 -32.12 20.09
CA ALA A 803 22.76 -33.56 20.33
C ALA A 803 21.49 -34.23 20.92
N ASN A 804 20.55 -33.45 21.47
CA ASN A 804 19.47 -33.96 22.32
C ASN A 804 18.08 -34.06 21.65
N LYS A 805 17.94 -33.73 20.35
CA LYS A 805 16.72 -33.89 19.52
C LYS A 805 15.41 -33.36 20.16
N LEU A 806 15.13 -32.07 19.99
CA LEU A 806 13.87 -31.46 20.40
C LEU A 806 12.78 -31.63 19.33
N ASP A 807 11.60 -32.11 19.75
CA ASP A 807 10.33 -32.00 19.01
C ASP A 807 9.52 -30.81 19.56
N PHE A 808 8.69 -30.17 18.73
CA PHE A 808 7.80 -29.07 19.14
C PHE A 808 6.39 -29.58 19.53
N PRO A 809 5.75 -29.00 20.56
CA PRO A 809 4.38 -29.35 20.96
C PRO A 809 3.29 -28.47 20.30
N PHE A 810 2.05 -29.00 20.35
CA PHE A 810 0.74 -28.38 20.08
C PHE A 810 0.10 -28.57 18.69
N GLU A 811 -1.17 -29.00 18.72
CA GLU A 811 -2.18 -28.91 17.66
C GLU A 811 -3.18 -27.81 18.06
N LEU A 812 -3.71 -27.04 17.09
CA LEU A 812 -4.60 -25.89 17.31
C LEU A 812 -6.02 -26.16 16.78
N PRO A 813 -6.94 -26.73 17.59
CA PRO A 813 -8.23 -27.21 17.09
C PRO A 813 -9.22 -26.10 16.69
N TYR A 814 -9.33 -25.00 17.45
CA TYR A 814 -10.41 -24.03 17.25
C TYR A 814 -10.34 -23.22 15.94
N LEU A 815 -9.13 -22.93 15.44
CA LEU A 815 -8.96 -22.24 14.16
C LEU A 815 -9.17 -23.17 12.96
N ALA A 816 -8.94 -24.48 13.13
CA ALA A 816 -9.27 -25.51 12.13
C ALA A 816 -10.78 -25.82 12.04
N ASP A 817 -11.56 -25.50 13.09
CA ASP A 817 -13.03 -25.63 13.10
C ASP A 817 -13.76 -24.42 12.48
N LEU A 818 -13.14 -23.24 12.48
CA LEU A 818 -13.74 -21.98 11.99
C LEU A 818 -13.28 -21.59 10.57
N CYS A 819 -12.11 -22.06 10.16
CA CYS A 819 -11.50 -21.77 8.87
C CYS A 819 -11.03 -23.04 8.19
N TYR A 820 -10.77 -22.99 6.88
CA TYR A 820 -10.29 -24.17 6.15
C TYR A 820 -9.00 -24.74 6.78
N PRO A 821 -8.88 -26.07 6.91
CA PRO A 821 -7.66 -26.71 7.41
C PRO A 821 -6.41 -26.21 6.67
N GLY A 822 -5.40 -25.81 7.44
CA GLY A 822 -4.17 -25.20 6.94
C GLY A 822 -4.13 -23.67 6.99
N VAL A 823 -5.20 -22.95 7.39
CA VAL A 823 -5.14 -21.47 7.46
C VAL A 823 -4.03 -20.97 8.40
N VAL A 824 -3.73 -21.70 9.48
CA VAL A 824 -2.65 -21.35 10.42
C VAL A 824 -1.27 -21.48 9.75
N ASP A 825 -1.05 -22.54 8.96
CA ASP A 825 0.18 -22.72 8.20
C ASP A 825 0.38 -21.58 7.18
N ASP A 826 -0.71 -21.12 6.56
CA ASP A 826 -0.70 -19.99 5.62
C ASP A 826 -0.23 -18.69 6.30
N LEU A 827 -0.77 -18.39 7.49
CA LEU A 827 -0.44 -17.19 8.25
C LEU A 827 1.03 -17.17 8.67
N VAL A 828 1.56 -18.34 9.07
CA VAL A 828 2.98 -18.52 9.44
C VAL A 828 3.89 -18.41 8.20
N GLU A 829 3.48 -18.94 7.05
CA GLU A 829 4.26 -18.89 5.80
C GLU A 829 4.47 -17.44 5.30
N GLU A 830 3.41 -16.62 5.29
CA GLU A 830 3.49 -15.23 4.82
C GLU A 830 4.13 -14.28 5.83
N ALA A 831 3.93 -14.48 7.14
CA ALA A 831 4.71 -13.78 8.16
C ALA A 831 6.23 -14.05 7.98
N GLY A 832 6.61 -15.28 7.61
CA GLY A 832 7.98 -15.64 7.27
C GLY A 832 8.53 -14.92 6.02
N LYS A 833 7.71 -14.77 4.97
CA LYS A 833 8.09 -14.03 3.74
C LYS A 833 8.24 -12.53 3.99
N PHE A 834 7.32 -11.93 4.74
CA PHE A 834 7.44 -10.54 5.17
C PHE A 834 8.74 -10.32 5.98
N MET A 835 9.02 -11.19 6.95
CA MET A 835 10.27 -11.09 7.74
C MET A 835 11.53 -11.26 6.88
N TYR A 836 11.49 -12.08 5.83
CA TYR A 836 12.59 -12.18 4.87
C TYR A 836 12.83 -10.84 4.15
N ILE A 837 11.77 -10.20 3.64
CA ILE A 837 11.88 -8.91 2.95
C ILE A 837 12.37 -7.83 3.93
N TYR A 838 11.73 -7.72 5.09
CA TYR A 838 12.08 -6.74 6.13
C TYR A 838 13.55 -6.83 6.54
N LEU A 839 14.09 -8.03 6.75
CA LEU A 839 15.49 -8.23 7.13
C LEU A 839 16.47 -7.81 6.03
N TRP A 840 16.19 -8.04 4.75
CA TRP A 840 17.15 -7.82 3.65
C TRP A 840 17.05 -6.47 2.95
N SER A 841 15.96 -5.74 3.15
CA SER A 841 15.78 -4.36 2.66
C SER A 841 16.84 -3.40 3.20
N ARG A 842 17.23 -2.40 2.40
CA ARG A 842 18.31 -1.46 2.76
C ARG A 842 17.81 -0.06 3.13
N ASN A 843 16.55 0.23 2.84
CA ASN A 843 15.90 1.52 3.08
C ASN A 843 14.39 1.31 3.32
N ALA A 844 13.69 2.37 3.74
CA ALA A 844 12.24 2.31 3.95
C ALA A 844 11.46 2.06 2.65
N THR A 845 11.89 2.62 1.51
CA THR A 845 11.26 2.41 0.20
C THR A 845 11.13 0.93 -0.22
N ASP A 846 12.07 0.07 0.19
CA ASP A 846 12.00 -1.38 -0.05
C ASP A 846 11.01 -2.09 0.90
N VAL A 847 10.79 -1.56 2.12
CA VAL A 847 10.01 -2.19 3.20
C VAL A 847 8.53 -1.80 3.17
N CYS A 848 8.23 -0.53 2.88
CA CYS A 848 6.87 0.00 2.96
C CYS A 848 5.84 -0.72 2.07
N PRO A 849 6.15 -1.11 0.81
CA PRO A 849 5.25 -1.92 -0.01
C PRO A 849 5.01 -3.32 0.58
N ALA A 850 5.99 -3.88 1.30
CA ALA A 850 5.86 -5.20 1.92
C ALA A 850 4.88 -5.21 3.10
N PHE A 851 4.83 -4.13 3.90
CA PHE A 851 3.81 -3.97 4.94
C PHE A 851 2.40 -3.89 4.35
N GLN A 852 2.20 -3.08 3.31
CA GLN A 852 0.90 -2.97 2.61
C GLN A 852 0.48 -4.32 1.98
N THR A 853 1.45 -5.09 1.48
CA THR A 853 1.23 -6.45 0.97
C THR A 853 0.79 -7.41 2.08
N LEU A 854 1.49 -7.44 3.21
CA LEU A 854 1.15 -8.27 4.38
C LEU A 854 -0.25 -7.92 4.93
N ARG A 855 -0.54 -6.62 5.06
CA ARG A 855 -1.85 -6.09 5.50
C ARG A 855 -2.97 -6.62 4.61
N SER A 856 -2.85 -6.38 3.30
CA SER A 856 -3.85 -6.76 2.30
C SER A 856 -4.04 -8.27 2.26
N TRP A 857 -2.95 -9.02 2.44
CA TRP A 857 -3.00 -10.47 2.49
C TRP A 857 -3.73 -11.01 3.73
N PHE A 858 -3.40 -10.53 4.94
CA PHE A 858 -4.07 -10.96 6.17
C PHE A 858 -5.59 -10.72 6.13
N VAL A 859 -6.00 -9.54 5.63
CA VAL A 859 -7.42 -9.20 5.48
C VAL A 859 -8.11 -10.15 4.49
N ASN A 860 -7.49 -10.39 3.34
CA ASN A 860 -8.09 -11.22 2.29
C ASN A 860 -8.11 -12.71 2.68
N THR A 861 -7.07 -13.24 3.32
CA THR A 861 -7.04 -14.64 3.78
C THR A 861 -8.11 -14.92 4.82
N THR A 862 -8.22 -14.10 5.87
CA THR A 862 -9.23 -14.30 6.92
C THR A 862 -10.66 -14.09 6.40
N ARG A 863 -10.86 -13.19 5.43
CA ARG A 863 -12.18 -12.94 4.81
C ARG A 863 -12.62 -14.05 3.87
N ASN A 864 -11.68 -14.70 3.18
CA ASN A 864 -11.97 -15.66 2.11
C ASN A 864 -11.83 -17.14 2.51
N ARG A 865 -11.06 -17.46 3.56
CA ARG A 865 -10.79 -18.86 4.00
C ARG A 865 -11.47 -19.26 5.31
N CYS A 866 -12.25 -18.35 5.93
CA CYS A 866 -13.09 -18.65 7.08
C CYS A 866 -14.56 -18.65 6.64
N SER A 867 -15.26 -19.78 6.86
CA SER A 867 -16.65 -19.96 6.40
C SER A 867 -17.62 -19.28 7.36
N PHE A 868 -18.57 -18.53 6.83
CA PHE A 868 -19.59 -17.82 7.62
C PHE A 868 -20.98 -18.47 7.58
N ASP A 869 -21.13 -19.66 7.00
CA ASP A 869 -22.43 -20.34 6.87
C ASP A 869 -22.86 -21.06 8.16
N PHE A 870 -23.14 -20.27 9.19
CA PHE A 870 -23.73 -20.72 10.44
C PHE A 870 -25.25 -20.53 10.41
N SER A 871 -25.98 -21.63 10.20
CA SER A 871 -27.45 -21.66 10.21
C SER A 871 -28.10 -21.25 11.55
N GLY A 872 -27.31 -21.09 12.62
CA GLY A 872 -27.73 -20.53 13.91
C GLY A 872 -27.52 -19.00 14.01
N ARG A 873 -28.60 -18.23 13.82
CA ARG A 873 -28.60 -16.74 13.73
C ARG A 873 -27.97 -15.97 14.91
N PHE A 874 -27.73 -16.58 16.07
CA PHE A 874 -27.20 -15.89 17.25
C PHE A 874 -25.68 -16.08 17.42
N GLN A 875 -25.17 -17.32 17.32
CA GLN A 875 -23.72 -17.60 17.40
C GLN A 875 -22.97 -17.02 16.19
N ALA A 876 -23.56 -17.05 14.99
CA ALA A 876 -22.99 -16.47 13.78
C ALA A 876 -22.57 -14.99 13.93
N ARG A 877 -23.33 -14.21 14.71
CA ARG A 877 -23.02 -12.78 14.95
C ARG A 877 -21.83 -12.60 15.89
N GLN A 878 -21.78 -13.34 17.00
CA GLN A 878 -20.64 -13.23 17.94
C GLN A 878 -19.34 -13.71 17.29
N THR A 879 -19.33 -14.88 16.64
CA THR A 879 -18.14 -15.40 15.96
C THR A 879 -17.64 -14.43 14.88
N ARG A 880 -18.54 -13.84 14.09
CA ARG A 880 -18.17 -12.82 13.09
C ARG A 880 -17.66 -11.52 13.71
N GLN A 881 -18.17 -11.11 14.88
CA GLN A 881 -17.63 -9.97 15.62
C GLN A 881 -16.23 -10.24 16.18
N TYR A 882 -15.98 -11.43 16.74
CA TYR A 882 -14.65 -11.85 17.19
C TYR A 882 -13.64 -11.91 16.03
N LEU A 883 -14.00 -12.55 14.91
CA LEU A 883 -13.11 -12.66 13.75
C LEU A 883 -12.81 -11.28 13.12
N ASN A 884 -13.82 -10.41 13.00
CA ASN A 884 -13.61 -9.03 12.55
C ASN A 884 -12.70 -8.25 13.50
N ARG A 885 -12.85 -8.41 14.82
CA ARG A 885 -12.00 -7.77 15.83
C ARG A 885 -10.56 -8.27 15.73
N LEU A 886 -10.36 -9.56 15.46
CA LEU A 886 -9.05 -10.16 15.22
C LEU A 886 -8.36 -9.55 13.99
N VAL A 887 -9.09 -9.47 12.86
CA VAL A 887 -8.59 -8.85 11.63
C VAL A 887 -8.22 -7.39 11.86
N GLN A 888 -9.05 -6.62 12.57
CA GLN A 888 -8.77 -5.22 12.88
C GLN A 888 -7.55 -5.03 13.80
N LEU A 889 -7.32 -5.94 14.75
CA LEU A 889 -6.11 -5.93 15.59
C LEU A 889 -4.84 -6.21 14.77
N VAL A 890 -4.88 -7.17 13.84
CA VAL A 890 -3.75 -7.46 12.96
C VAL A 890 -3.51 -6.31 11.96
N ILE A 891 -4.56 -5.72 11.39
CA ILE A 891 -4.45 -4.50 10.57
C ILE A 891 -3.76 -3.39 11.36
N ALA A 892 -4.23 -3.09 12.58
CA ALA A 892 -3.70 -2.01 13.39
C ALA A 892 -2.21 -2.22 13.72
N ALA A 893 -1.81 -3.43 14.09
CA ALA A 893 -0.41 -3.76 14.33
C ALA A 893 0.46 -3.58 13.06
N VAL A 894 -0.05 -3.97 11.89
CA VAL A 894 0.66 -3.80 10.61
C VAL A 894 0.75 -2.32 10.19
N ASP A 895 -0.31 -1.53 10.40
CA ASP A 895 -0.32 -0.09 10.12
C ASP A 895 0.60 0.68 11.07
N GLU A 896 0.63 0.31 12.35
CA GLU A 896 1.52 0.89 13.36
C GLU A 896 2.99 0.59 13.02
N MET A 897 3.33 -0.67 12.73
CA MET A 897 4.66 -1.05 12.26
C MET A 897 5.04 -0.31 10.97
N GLN A 898 4.14 -0.23 9.98
CA GLN A 898 4.37 0.54 8.76
C GLN A 898 4.66 2.01 9.08
N SER A 899 3.85 2.66 9.92
CA SER A 899 4.05 4.08 10.27
C SER A 899 5.42 4.34 10.92
N SER A 900 5.87 3.44 11.81
CA SER A 900 7.13 3.55 12.54
C SER A 900 8.37 3.47 11.64
N ILE A 901 8.29 2.69 10.55
CA ILE A 901 9.43 2.43 9.65
C ILE A 901 9.40 3.35 8.43
N CYS A 902 8.21 3.67 7.92
CA CYS A 902 8.03 4.44 6.68
C CYS A 902 8.12 5.96 6.84
N THR A 903 8.06 6.49 8.06
CA THR A 903 8.15 7.93 8.33
C THR A 903 9.54 8.39 8.79
N SER A 904 10.53 7.49 8.86
CA SER A 904 11.89 7.83 9.30
C SER A 904 12.84 8.11 8.12
N GLU A 905 13.57 9.23 8.17
CA GLU A 905 14.54 9.63 7.11
C GLU A 905 15.88 8.85 7.17
N TYR A 906 15.99 7.78 7.96
CA TYR A 906 17.27 7.12 8.24
C TYR A 906 17.57 5.92 7.33
N ILE A 907 18.84 5.81 6.93
CA ILE A 907 19.40 4.60 6.30
C ILE A 907 19.41 3.47 7.33
N ILE A 908 18.83 2.32 6.98
CA ILE A 908 18.84 1.12 7.83
C ILE A 908 20.31 0.72 8.07
N PRO A 909 20.79 0.63 9.33
CA PRO A 909 22.21 0.53 9.59
C PRO A 909 22.81 -0.76 9.03
N ALA A 910 23.90 -0.59 8.28
CA ALA A 910 24.72 -1.67 7.71
C ALA A 910 25.06 -2.73 8.77
N PRO A 911 25.33 -4.00 8.40
CA PRO A 911 25.20 -5.14 9.29
C PRO A 911 26.07 -5.12 10.56
N LYS A 912 27.01 -4.19 10.69
CA LYS A 912 27.32 -3.49 11.95
C LYS A 912 26.74 -4.11 13.23
N THR A 913 25.42 -4.01 13.48
CA THR A 913 24.77 -4.32 14.78
C THR A 913 23.54 -5.24 14.75
N PHE A 914 23.70 -6.50 15.19
CA PHE A 914 22.59 -7.39 15.60
C PHE A 914 22.96 -8.15 16.88
N GLY A 915 22.07 -8.08 17.88
CA GLY A 915 22.17 -8.77 19.17
C GLY A 915 20.83 -9.40 19.57
N TYR A 916 20.66 -9.71 20.86
CA TYR A 916 19.52 -10.49 21.40
C TYR A 916 18.12 -10.03 20.95
N GLY A 917 17.92 -8.73 20.72
CA GLY A 917 16.61 -8.14 20.38
C GLY A 917 15.97 -8.67 19.09
N SER A 918 16.74 -9.07 18.07
CA SER A 918 16.19 -9.68 16.85
C SER A 918 15.69 -11.11 17.06
N CYS A 919 16.24 -11.85 18.04
CA CYS A 919 15.69 -13.13 18.46
C CYS A 919 14.42 -12.93 19.30
N LEU A 920 14.39 -11.88 20.13
CA LEU A 920 13.19 -11.53 20.91
C LEU A 920 12.07 -11.01 20.01
N LEU A 921 12.36 -10.29 18.93
CA LEU A 921 11.37 -9.90 17.91
C LEU A 921 10.76 -11.12 17.22
N MET A 922 11.57 -12.12 16.86
CA MET A 922 11.07 -13.39 16.30
C MET A 922 10.25 -14.19 17.32
N GLN A 923 10.64 -14.19 18.60
CA GLN A 923 9.89 -14.81 19.67
C GLN A 923 8.57 -14.06 19.96
N ASN A 924 8.57 -12.73 19.93
CA ASN A 924 7.38 -11.91 20.14
C ASN A 924 6.43 -11.94 18.92
N ILE A 925 6.94 -12.02 17.70
CA ILE A 925 6.10 -12.33 16.52
C ILE A 925 5.47 -13.71 16.71
N SER A 926 6.24 -14.71 17.14
CA SER A 926 5.70 -16.04 17.44
C SER A 926 4.70 -16.04 18.60
N GLU A 927 4.92 -15.29 19.67
CA GLU A 927 4.06 -15.25 20.86
C GLU A 927 2.82 -14.36 20.65
N THR A 928 2.92 -13.27 19.90
CA THR A 928 1.76 -12.46 19.48
C THR A 928 0.91 -13.22 18.47
N LEU A 929 1.48 -13.93 17.49
CA LEU A 929 0.71 -14.87 16.68
C LEU A 929 0.08 -15.96 17.57
N CYS A 930 0.80 -16.56 18.52
CA CYS A 930 0.25 -17.55 19.47
C CYS A 930 -0.72 -17.00 20.54
N GLN A 931 -0.93 -15.69 20.65
CA GLN A 931 -1.96 -15.07 21.51
C GLN A 931 -3.16 -14.55 20.70
N VAL A 932 -2.97 -14.35 19.39
CA VAL A 932 -4.01 -13.95 18.42
C VAL A 932 -4.68 -15.20 17.81
N ILE A 933 -3.95 -16.31 17.70
CA ILE A 933 -4.41 -17.66 17.30
C ILE A 933 -5.01 -18.39 18.50
#